data_AF-A0A178AW67-F1
#
_entry.id   AF-A0A178AW67-F1
#
_cell.length_a   1.000
_cell.length_b   1.000
_cell.length_c   1.000
_cell.angle_alpha   90.00
_cell.angle_beta   90.00
_cell.angle_gamma   90.00
#
_symmetry.space_group_name_H-M   'P 1'
#
loop_
_entity.id
_entity.type
_entity.pdbx_description
1 polymer ?
#
loop_
_entity_poly.entity_id
_entity_poly.type
_entity_poly.pdbx_seq_one_letter_code
_entity_poly.pdbx_strand_id
1 'polypeptide(L)'
;MATTTITTTSTATKRSPVMMATKNTQAVPDVKTLRDAIPEKCFERSMVRSYGYVVRDLVAVSCLFYSAVLLARADLPLVLSVPLWALNSFVTGLFFTGLWILAHECGHDSFSSNLTVNAVTGWFLHSMLLVPFFSWKFSHARHHRYHNHMEKDTVFVPNRKPAENVEKNEPTLLERIMDHTAADTPIVTLLSLAIHQLFGWPAYILINAGAGVNSLTRSSRKQIPKWKQSHLDPTSPVFTQSEMPFVALSNVGLLIVFAALYQTSKSLGVMNTFLLYGLPYLWMNHWVVAITYLHHTHEDAAHYDAENWTFIKGAMSTVDREFGFIGRHIFHGIIEYHVVHHMFPRIPFYHCEEATWAIAPILGDKYIEQRTNFMADLWTAFTQCKYVEPGTGEKAGGLLSHESVRSRGSFAGPVPQAATHIGKVNLETRILPPSDGSVHSCRIHSSNDTVACLSDQDGSLCPSQKFLRSDKHGSDIETAPGRITGQAAPLTAPQPRLWRKSYPYSLSHPHLLFLTPNKQSTWTSSSDPANPYNWPAHRKILIGTIFSFGQLIPIMSASMIAPSLGDIAHDLRISAATAQITLSSYFLGMAFAPLVIAALSEMYGRKKVWVGCNAWYVLWNALCPVGRSAPLMIVGRVMTGAGACVGVTLNGPVMADLYGKKDRGKSLAIVTLLPYLGPALGPLVGGVVGELIHWSWIFWIMSIVDAIVLLLGLLVIQETYTPVLLRRKARKQGTAIPHKSGETKLSRMKTDLLRPLHILVHRPVIWLISLEGTLSFGVYCIMLSSYATLWIDKYHQSKLISSVHYISIALGSTLAGQIGSRVLDRMYRAMSARNGGKGVPEYRIPYLVPGIVLMPVGLFWYGWSAEHELHWIMVDIGAVVFTLGSFVGAQAVMAYQLDEFAEYSASANAASRVVSYILAFVFPIFAPSMYAKLGYGWGNSTLAMATIVLGLPACWVLWLWGAKIRALGRDARTVE
;
A
#
# COMPACT_ATOMS: atom_id res chain seq x y z
N MET A 1 -60.35 23.87 -21.53
CA MET A 1 -60.21 23.32 -22.90
C MET A 1 -58.71 23.26 -23.20
N ALA A 2 -58.13 22.20 -23.74
CA ALA A 2 -58.62 20.82 -23.90
C ALA A 2 -57.42 19.86 -23.77
N THR A 3 -57.66 18.60 -23.40
CA THR A 3 -56.60 17.60 -23.16
C THR A 3 -56.14 16.97 -24.47
N THR A 4 -54.82 16.84 -24.67
CA THR A 4 -54.26 16.08 -25.81
C THR A 4 -53.24 15.05 -25.30
N THR A 5 -53.46 13.78 -25.63
CA THR A 5 -52.63 12.65 -25.22
C THR A 5 -51.42 12.48 -26.14
N ILE A 6 -50.26 12.12 -25.59
CA ILE A 6 -49.09 11.70 -26.38
C ILE A 6 -49.05 10.17 -26.44
N THR A 7 -49.23 9.61 -27.63
CA THR A 7 -49.26 8.16 -27.86
C THR A 7 -47.88 7.60 -28.17
N THR A 8 -47.40 6.63 -27.40
CA THR A 8 -46.12 5.95 -27.62
C THR A 8 -46.27 4.72 -28.52
N THR A 9 -45.93 4.85 -29.80
CA THR A 9 -45.90 3.74 -30.76
C THR A 9 -44.70 2.81 -30.53
N SER A 10 -44.95 1.68 -29.85
CA SER A 10 -43.99 0.58 -29.76
C SER A 10 -44.14 -0.38 -30.94
N THR A 11 -43.20 -0.35 -31.88
CA THR A 11 -43.17 -1.31 -33.01
C THR A 11 -42.43 -2.59 -32.60
N ALA A 12 -43.19 -3.58 -32.14
CA ALA A 12 -42.63 -4.88 -31.75
C ALA A 12 -42.20 -5.72 -32.97
N THR A 13 -40.90 -5.82 -33.23
CA THR A 13 -40.34 -6.82 -34.14
C THR A 13 -40.41 -8.21 -33.52
N LYS A 14 -40.96 -9.18 -34.25
CA LYS A 14 -41.11 -10.57 -33.79
C LYS A 14 -39.74 -11.18 -33.46
N ARG A 15 -39.56 -11.67 -32.23
CA ARG A 15 -38.52 -12.65 -31.91
C ARG A 15 -38.97 -14.03 -32.45
N SER A 16 -38.10 -14.70 -33.19
CA SER A 16 -38.27 -16.11 -33.54
C SER A 16 -38.15 -17.00 -32.28
N PRO A 17 -38.69 -18.24 -32.30
CA PRO A 17 -38.62 -19.13 -31.15
C PRO A 17 -37.18 -19.50 -30.80
N VAL A 18 -36.90 -19.69 -29.50
CA VAL A 18 -35.62 -20.22 -29.03
C VAL A 18 -35.55 -21.71 -29.41
N MET A 19 -34.69 -22.04 -30.38
CA MET A 19 -34.30 -23.43 -30.60
C MET A 19 -33.47 -23.92 -29.41
N MET A 20 -33.85 -25.05 -28.83
CA MET A 20 -33.00 -25.79 -27.90
C MET A 20 -31.74 -26.24 -28.66
N ALA A 21 -30.59 -25.64 -28.34
CA ALA A 21 -29.32 -26.02 -28.96
C ALA A 21 -28.88 -27.40 -28.46
N THR A 22 -29.10 -28.44 -29.27
CA THR A 22 -28.41 -29.72 -29.13
C THR A 22 -26.91 -29.49 -29.27
N LYS A 23 -26.13 -29.80 -28.24
CA LYS A 23 -24.66 -29.71 -28.28
C LYS A 23 -24.11 -30.47 -29.49
N ASN A 24 -23.59 -29.73 -30.46
CA ASN A 24 -23.01 -30.26 -31.67
C ASN A 24 -21.57 -29.79 -31.77
N THR A 25 -20.61 -30.72 -31.81
CA THR A 25 -19.16 -30.45 -31.75
C THR A 25 -18.63 -29.90 -33.08
N GLN A 26 -19.05 -28.69 -33.44
CA GLN A 26 -18.54 -27.97 -34.60
C GLN A 26 -17.05 -27.65 -34.42
N ALA A 27 -16.26 -27.97 -35.45
CA ALA A 27 -14.87 -27.57 -35.57
C ALA A 27 -14.69 -26.05 -35.44
N VAL A 28 -13.44 -25.61 -35.22
CA VAL A 28 -13.08 -24.19 -35.27
C VAL A 28 -13.12 -23.75 -36.75
N PRO A 29 -13.88 -22.70 -37.13
CA PRO A 29 -13.94 -22.22 -38.51
C PRO A 29 -12.59 -21.65 -38.96
N ASP A 30 -12.33 -21.66 -40.28
CA ASP A 30 -11.11 -21.08 -40.83
C ASP A 30 -11.23 -19.56 -41.04
N VAL A 31 -10.07 -18.91 -41.25
CA VAL A 31 -9.99 -17.45 -41.46
C VAL A 31 -10.84 -17.01 -42.65
N LYS A 32 -10.92 -17.86 -43.69
CA LYS A 32 -11.63 -17.54 -44.94
C LYS A 32 -13.14 -17.54 -44.73
N THR A 33 -13.69 -18.57 -44.08
CA THR A 33 -15.12 -18.68 -43.76
C THR A 33 -15.60 -17.47 -42.94
N LEU A 34 -14.79 -17.03 -41.98
CA LEU A 34 -15.08 -15.85 -41.17
C LEU A 34 -14.96 -14.55 -41.96
N ARG A 35 -13.98 -14.42 -42.88
CA ARG A 35 -13.84 -13.25 -43.76
C ARG A 35 -15.02 -13.13 -44.73
N ASP A 36 -15.40 -14.24 -45.37
CA ASP A 36 -16.41 -14.26 -46.44
C ASP A 36 -17.83 -14.04 -45.91
N ALA A 37 -18.03 -14.12 -44.59
CA ALA A 37 -19.27 -13.72 -43.92
C ALA A 37 -19.36 -12.21 -43.63
N ILE A 38 -18.24 -11.49 -43.56
CA ILE A 38 -18.22 -10.06 -43.24
C ILE A 38 -18.52 -9.24 -44.52
N PRO A 39 -19.50 -8.31 -44.49
CA PRO A 39 -19.82 -7.46 -45.65
C PRO A 39 -18.59 -6.68 -46.16
N GLU A 40 -18.36 -6.64 -47.47
CA GLU A 40 -17.12 -6.06 -48.02
C GLU A 40 -16.92 -4.58 -47.65
N LYS A 41 -18.02 -3.82 -47.54
CA LYS A 41 -18.04 -2.44 -47.03
C LYS A 41 -17.41 -2.26 -45.65
N CYS A 42 -17.37 -3.30 -44.80
CA CYS A 42 -16.73 -3.22 -43.48
C CYS A 42 -15.20 -3.07 -43.59
N PHE A 43 -14.60 -3.38 -44.74
CA PHE A 43 -13.17 -3.18 -45.01
C PHE A 43 -12.86 -1.81 -45.68
N GLU A 44 -13.87 -0.97 -45.93
CA GLU A 44 -13.69 0.37 -46.49
C GLU A 44 -13.22 1.37 -45.42
N ARG A 45 -12.15 2.11 -45.73
CA ARG A 45 -11.43 2.96 -44.77
C ARG A 45 -11.53 4.43 -45.16
N SER A 46 -12.57 5.10 -44.67
CA SER A 46 -12.82 6.52 -44.92
C SER A 46 -11.97 7.41 -44.03
N MET A 47 -10.90 7.98 -44.61
CA MET A 47 -10.01 8.95 -43.94
C MET A 47 -10.78 10.14 -43.35
N VAL A 48 -11.82 10.62 -44.05
CA VAL A 48 -12.67 11.74 -43.61
C VAL A 48 -13.46 11.37 -42.36
N ARG A 49 -14.03 10.17 -42.32
CA ARG A 49 -14.75 9.67 -41.13
C ARG A 49 -13.78 9.53 -39.96
N SER A 50 -12.63 8.90 -40.16
CA SER A 50 -11.61 8.69 -39.13
C SER A 50 -11.10 10.01 -38.51
N TYR A 51 -10.78 11.02 -39.34
CA TYR A 51 -10.41 12.34 -38.84
C TYR A 51 -11.56 13.09 -38.16
N GLY A 52 -12.82 12.86 -38.55
CA GLY A 52 -13.98 13.41 -37.86
C GLY A 52 -14.00 13.07 -36.37
N TYR A 53 -13.66 11.83 -36.00
CA TYR A 53 -13.52 11.42 -34.60
C TYR A 53 -12.29 12.04 -33.92
N VAL A 54 -11.15 12.17 -34.62
CA VAL A 54 -9.96 12.86 -34.08
C VAL A 54 -10.26 14.33 -33.77
N VAL A 55 -10.91 15.04 -34.69
CA VAL A 55 -11.30 16.45 -34.49
C VAL A 55 -12.31 16.59 -33.36
N ARG A 56 -13.32 15.71 -33.29
CA ARG A 56 -14.30 15.65 -32.19
C ARG A 56 -13.60 15.52 -30.83
N ASP A 57 -12.67 14.58 -30.70
CA ASP A 57 -11.99 14.29 -29.43
C ASP A 57 -10.99 15.39 -29.06
N LEU A 58 -10.27 15.96 -30.03
CA LEU A 58 -9.39 17.12 -29.81
C LEU A 58 -10.18 18.38 -29.41
N VAL A 59 -11.37 18.61 -29.97
CA VAL A 59 -12.26 19.70 -29.53
C VAL A 59 -12.74 19.45 -28.11
N ALA A 60 -13.18 18.23 -27.78
CA ALA A 60 -13.60 17.88 -26.42
C ALA A 60 -12.47 18.09 -25.39
N VAL A 61 -11.26 17.61 -25.69
CA VAL A 61 -10.05 17.84 -24.88
C VAL A 61 -9.72 19.33 -24.77
N SER A 62 -9.85 20.11 -25.85
CA SER A 62 -9.58 21.55 -25.83
C SER A 62 -10.57 22.30 -24.94
N CYS A 63 -11.86 21.94 -24.98
CA CYS A 63 -12.88 22.48 -24.09
C CYS A 63 -12.62 22.09 -22.63
N LEU A 64 -12.23 20.83 -22.36
CA LEU A 64 -11.90 20.34 -21.01
C LEU A 64 -10.61 20.94 -20.43
N PHE A 65 -9.64 21.26 -21.29
CA PHE A 65 -8.44 22.00 -20.91
C PHE A 65 -8.79 23.47 -20.62
N TYR A 66 -9.65 24.09 -21.42
CA TYR A 66 -10.13 25.45 -21.18
C TYR A 66 -10.94 25.55 -19.88
N SER A 67 -11.85 24.61 -19.59
CA SER A 67 -12.56 24.55 -18.31
C SER A 67 -11.63 24.33 -17.12
N ALA A 68 -10.57 23.53 -17.27
CA ALA A 68 -9.53 23.39 -16.26
C ALA A 68 -8.70 24.67 -16.05
N VAL A 69 -8.43 25.45 -17.10
CA VAL A 69 -7.77 26.77 -16.98
C VAL A 69 -8.70 27.80 -16.33
N LEU A 70 -10.01 27.75 -16.57
CA LEU A 70 -10.99 28.56 -15.82
C LEU A 70 -11.05 28.12 -14.35
N LEU A 71 -11.07 26.81 -14.08
CA LEU A 71 -11.05 26.24 -12.73
C LEU A 71 -9.77 26.59 -11.95
N ALA A 72 -8.62 26.66 -12.64
CA ALA A 72 -7.35 27.12 -12.07
C ALA A 72 -7.32 28.62 -11.73
N ARG A 73 -8.23 29.41 -12.32
CA ARG A 73 -8.37 30.86 -12.08
C ARG A 73 -9.51 31.22 -11.13
N ALA A 74 -10.47 30.31 -10.95
CA ALA A 74 -11.57 30.48 -10.02
C ALA A 74 -11.10 30.15 -8.60
N ASP A 75 -11.09 31.15 -7.71
CA ASP A 75 -10.73 31.00 -6.29
C ASP A 75 -11.83 30.28 -5.50
N LEU A 76 -12.03 28.99 -5.81
CA LEU A 76 -13.08 28.16 -5.24
C LEU A 76 -12.60 27.49 -3.95
N PRO A 77 -13.47 27.39 -2.92
CA PRO A 77 -13.15 26.65 -1.71
C PRO A 77 -12.83 25.19 -2.03
N LEU A 78 -11.90 24.59 -1.28
CA LEU A 78 -11.36 23.24 -1.51
C LEU A 78 -12.44 22.17 -1.69
N VAL A 79 -13.57 22.30 -0.97
CA VAL A 79 -14.74 21.41 -1.03
C VAL A 79 -15.40 21.37 -2.41
N LEU A 80 -15.30 22.44 -3.21
CA LEU A 80 -15.76 22.49 -4.60
C LEU A 80 -14.60 22.25 -5.57
N SER A 81 -13.44 22.85 -5.30
CA SER A 81 -12.26 22.77 -6.17
C SER A 81 -11.77 21.34 -6.38
N VAL A 82 -11.67 20.52 -5.31
CA VAL A 82 -11.17 19.14 -5.42
C VAL A 82 -12.11 18.22 -6.21
N PRO A 83 -13.44 18.17 -5.96
CA PRO A 83 -14.35 17.40 -6.80
C PRO A 83 -14.39 17.87 -8.26
N LEU A 84 -14.30 19.17 -8.53
CA LEU A 84 -14.26 19.71 -9.90
C LEU A 84 -12.97 19.32 -10.63
N TRP A 85 -11.81 19.38 -9.98
CA TRP A 85 -10.54 18.90 -10.55
C TRP A 85 -10.53 17.38 -10.76
N ALA A 86 -11.10 16.61 -9.83
CA ALA A 86 -11.26 15.16 -9.98
C ALA A 86 -12.15 14.81 -11.18
N LEU A 87 -13.31 15.48 -11.33
CA LEU A 87 -14.22 15.28 -12.45
C LEU A 87 -13.60 15.72 -13.79
N ASN A 88 -13.00 16.91 -13.86
CA ASN A 88 -12.38 17.40 -15.09
C ASN A 88 -11.22 16.49 -15.53
N SER A 89 -10.36 16.06 -14.60
CA SER A 89 -9.25 15.16 -14.94
C SER A 89 -9.69 13.75 -15.33
N PHE A 90 -10.73 13.21 -14.68
CA PHE A 90 -11.37 11.94 -15.06
C PHE A 90 -11.93 11.98 -16.49
N VAL A 91 -12.77 12.98 -16.80
CA VAL A 91 -13.39 13.11 -18.13
C VAL A 91 -12.34 13.41 -19.21
N THR A 92 -11.31 14.20 -18.91
CA THR A 92 -10.17 14.41 -19.83
C THR A 92 -9.43 13.09 -20.09
N GLY A 93 -9.24 12.26 -19.05
CA GLY A 93 -8.67 10.92 -19.18
C GLY A 93 -9.49 9.98 -20.08
N LEU A 94 -10.82 10.11 -20.10
CA LEU A 94 -11.67 9.37 -21.03
C LEU A 94 -11.38 9.77 -22.49
N PHE A 95 -11.35 11.06 -22.81
CA PHE A 95 -11.03 11.51 -24.18
C PHE A 95 -9.57 11.29 -24.58
N PHE A 96 -8.62 11.32 -23.63
CA PHE A 96 -7.25 10.86 -23.87
C PHE A 96 -7.20 9.38 -24.27
N THR A 97 -8.06 8.54 -23.68
CA THR A 97 -8.20 7.13 -24.06
C THR A 97 -8.84 6.99 -25.45
N GLY A 98 -9.86 7.81 -25.77
CA GLY A 98 -10.43 7.89 -27.13
C GLY A 98 -9.37 8.22 -28.20
N LEU A 99 -8.54 9.24 -27.95
CA LEU A 99 -7.41 9.58 -28.82
C LEU A 99 -6.34 8.47 -28.89
N TRP A 100 -6.08 7.76 -27.79
CA TRP A 100 -5.19 6.59 -27.77
C TRP A 100 -5.69 5.50 -28.71
N ILE A 101 -7.02 5.26 -28.73
CA ILE A 101 -7.67 4.25 -29.56
C ILE A 101 -7.62 4.65 -31.05
N LEU A 102 -7.88 5.92 -31.40
CA LEU A 102 -7.76 6.41 -32.78
C LEU A 102 -6.31 6.33 -33.31
N ALA A 103 -5.32 6.48 -32.44
CA ALA A 103 -3.91 6.25 -32.76
C ALA A 103 -3.55 4.75 -32.86
N HIS A 104 -4.21 3.89 -32.09
CA HIS A 104 -4.14 2.44 -32.20
C HIS A 104 -4.70 1.92 -33.55
N GLU A 105 -5.77 2.52 -34.08
CA GLU A 105 -6.27 2.26 -35.44
C GLU A 105 -5.26 2.64 -36.54
N CYS A 106 -4.46 3.69 -36.30
CA CYS A 106 -3.29 4.02 -37.12
C CYS A 106 -2.16 2.97 -36.98
N GLY A 107 -2.12 2.25 -35.86
CA GLY A 107 -1.27 1.09 -35.61
C GLY A 107 -1.60 -0.09 -36.51
N HIS A 108 -2.87 -0.36 -36.79
CA HIS A 108 -3.30 -1.51 -37.62
C HIS A 108 -3.46 -1.22 -39.11
N ASP A 109 -3.27 0.05 -39.49
CA ASP A 109 -3.57 0.59 -40.82
C ASP A 109 -5.08 0.57 -41.17
N SER A 110 -5.96 0.51 -40.17
CA SER A 110 -7.42 0.60 -40.33
C SER A 110 -7.90 2.05 -40.53
N PHE A 111 -7.21 3.03 -39.92
CA PHE A 111 -7.62 4.44 -39.93
C PHE A 111 -7.74 5.05 -41.34
N SER A 112 -6.85 4.67 -42.28
CA SER A 112 -6.85 5.12 -43.67
C SER A 112 -6.23 4.09 -44.61
N SER A 113 -6.60 4.16 -45.89
CA SER A 113 -5.91 3.44 -46.98
C SER A 113 -4.47 3.92 -47.20
N ASN A 114 -4.12 5.16 -46.80
CA ASN A 114 -2.78 5.71 -46.96
C ASN A 114 -1.90 5.41 -45.72
N LEU A 115 -0.89 4.55 -45.89
CA LEU A 115 0.00 4.12 -44.82
C LEU A 115 0.84 5.26 -44.20
N THR A 116 1.22 6.27 -44.99
CA THR A 116 1.95 7.45 -44.49
C THR A 116 1.06 8.30 -43.60
N VAL A 117 -0.23 8.46 -43.95
CA VAL A 117 -1.21 9.15 -43.10
C VAL A 117 -1.39 8.42 -41.78
N ASN A 118 -1.52 7.09 -41.80
CA ASN A 118 -1.56 6.27 -40.58
C ASN A 118 -0.29 6.48 -39.74
N ALA A 119 0.89 6.38 -40.36
CA ALA A 119 2.17 6.50 -39.66
C ALA A 119 2.37 7.87 -38.99
N VAL A 120 2.03 8.96 -39.67
CA VAL A 120 2.17 10.34 -39.14
C VAL A 120 1.13 10.63 -38.06
N THR A 121 -0.15 10.32 -38.31
CA THR A 121 -1.24 10.61 -37.37
C THR A 121 -1.14 9.77 -36.11
N GLY A 122 -0.82 8.48 -36.24
CA GLY A 122 -0.53 7.60 -35.12
C GLY A 122 0.67 8.11 -34.30
N TRP A 123 1.79 8.43 -34.96
CA TRP A 123 2.98 8.97 -34.28
C TRP A 123 2.69 10.26 -33.51
N PHE A 124 1.94 11.20 -34.10
CA PHE A 124 1.56 12.45 -33.47
C PHE A 124 0.65 12.22 -32.24
N LEU A 125 -0.47 11.52 -32.42
CA LEU A 125 -1.48 11.32 -31.37
C LEU A 125 -0.97 10.46 -30.20
N HIS A 126 -0.21 9.39 -30.46
CA HIS A 126 0.42 8.61 -29.39
C HIS A 126 1.55 9.38 -28.71
N SER A 127 2.37 10.16 -29.43
CA SER A 127 3.39 11.00 -28.79
C SER A 127 2.77 12.03 -27.84
N MET A 128 1.67 12.69 -28.23
CA MET A 128 0.89 13.60 -27.37
C MET A 128 0.43 12.96 -26.06
N LEU A 129 0.31 11.63 -26.02
CA LEU A 129 -0.12 10.83 -24.87
C LEU A 129 1.04 10.08 -24.20
N LEU A 130 2.29 10.46 -24.48
CA LEU A 130 3.53 9.81 -24.02
C LEU A 130 3.63 8.30 -24.37
N VAL A 131 3.02 7.90 -25.48
CA VAL A 131 3.08 6.55 -26.05
C VAL A 131 4.09 6.50 -27.20
N PRO A 132 5.11 5.62 -27.18
CA PRO A 132 6.09 5.52 -28.26
C PRO A 132 5.52 4.72 -29.46
N PHE A 133 4.73 5.41 -30.30
CA PHE A 133 3.89 4.85 -31.37
C PHE A 133 4.47 3.65 -32.13
N PHE A 134 5.62 3.77 -32.80
CA PHE A 134 6.10 2.68 -33.66
C PHE A 134 6.60 1.49 -32.84
N SER A 135 7.27 1.74 -31.71
CA SER A 135 7.71 0.66 -30.83
C SER A 135 6.52 -0.13 -30.26
N TRP A 136 5.43 0.56 -29.94
CA TRP A 136 4.17 -0.07 -29.56
C TRP A 136 3.49 -0.77 -30.76
N LYS A 137 3.42 -0.14 -31.95
CA LYS A 137 2.84 -0.74 -33.18
C LYS A 137 3.48 -2.09 -33.51
N PHE A 138 4.80 -2.22 -33.37
CA PHE A 138 5.49 -3.49 -33.66
C PHE A 138 5.29 -4.55 -32.57
N SER A 139 5.26 -4.18 -31.28
CA SER A 139 5.01 -5.14 -30.20
C SER A 139 3.54 -5.59 -30.16
N HIS A 140 2.61 -4.69 -30.46
CA HIS A 140 1.16 -4.96 -30.55
C HIS A 140 0.81 -5.82 -31.79
N ALA A 141 1.42 -5.54 -32.95
CA ALA A 141 1.27 -6.39 -34.13
C ALA A 141 1.85 -7.82 -33.95
N ARG A 142 2.76 -8.01 -32.96
CA ARG A 142 3.21 -9.34 -32.52
C ARG A 142 2.23 -10.01 -31.55
N HIS A 143 1.59 -9.26 -30.65
CA HIS A 143 0.50 -9.75 -29.80
C HIS A 143 -0.66 -10.29 -30.65
N HIS A 144 -1.24 -9.49 -31.55
CA HIS A 144 -2.30 -9.93 -32.46
C HIS A 144 -1.95 -11.20 -33.25
N ARG A 145 -0.69 -11.33 -33.71
CA ARG A 145 -0.21 -12.51 -34.44
C ARG A 145 -0.16 -13.78 -33.58
N TYR A 146 0.05 -13.64 -32.27
CA TYR A 146 0.31 -14.74 -31.35
C TYR A 146 -0.65 -14.75 -30.15
N HIS A 147 -1.85 -14.18 -30.30
CA HIS A 147 -2.74 -13.95 -29.15
C HIS A 147 -3.04 -15.26 -28.41
N ASN A 148 -2.89 -15.26 -27.08
CA ASN A 148 -3.05 -16.42 -26.19
C ASN A 148 -2.09 -17.60 -26.49
N HIS A 149 -0.98 -17.37 -27.20
CA HIS A 149 0.13 -18.33 -27.30
C HIS A 149 1.07 -18.18 -26.09
N MET A 150 1.04 -19.14 -25.15
CA MET A 150 1.69 -19.08 -23.83
C MET A 150 3.19 -18.71 -23.81
N GLU A 151 3.91 -18.90 -24.91
CA GLU A 151 5.31 -18.47 -25.03
C GLU A 151 5.57 -17.21 -25.87
N LYS A 152 4.70 -16.82 -26.81
CA LYS A 152 5.03 -15.86 -27.88
C LYS A 152 4.24 -14.56 -27.85
N ASP A 153 3.08 -14.56 -27.19
CA ASP A 153 2.30 -13.33 -26.99
C ASP A 153 3.14 -12.30 -26.18
N THR A 154 2.98 -11.02 -26.51
CA THR A 154 3.69 -9.91 -25.86
C THR A 154 2.88 -9.24 -24.75
N VAL A 155 1.61 -9.60 -24.56
CA VAL A 155 0.68 -8.96 -23.61
C VAL A 155 -0.02 -10.00 -22.72
N PHE A 156 -0.23 -9.66 -21.45
CA PHE A 156 -0.97 -10.40 -20.40
C PHE A 156 -0.83 -11.94 -20.32
N VAL A 157 0.29 -12.52 -20.75
CA VAL A 157 0.54 -13.96 -20.63
C VAL A 157 0.49 -14.41 -19.16
N PRO A 158 -0.44 -15.30 -18.79
CA PRO A 158 -0.63 -15.75 -17.42
C PRO A 158 0.47 -16.74 -16.99
N ASN A 159 0.62 -16.92 -15.68
CA ASN A 159 1.50 -17.95 -15.16
C ASN A 159 0.86 -19.33 -15.34
N ARG A 160 1.64 -20.35 -15.73
CA ARG A 160 1.23 -21.75 -15.54
C ARG A 160 1.10 -22.05 -14.05
N LYS A 161 0.13 -22.87 -13.66
CA LYS A 161 0.04 -23.38 -12.28
C LYS A 161 1.37 -24.10 -11.92
N PRO A 162 1.99 -23.80 -10.77
CA PRO A 162 3.17 -24.55 -10.33
C PRO A 162 2.79 -26.00 -10.02
N ALA A 163 3.61 -26.96 -10.44
CA ALA A 163 3.46 -28.34 -9.99
C ALA A 163 3.69 -28.43 -8.48
N GLU A 164 2.94 -29.32 -7.80
CA GLU A 164 2.77 -29.31 -6.34
C GLU A 164 4.06 -29.55 -5.55
N ASN A 165 5.08 -30.14 -6.19
CA ASN A 165 6.38 -30.48 -5.58
C ASN A 165 7.53 -29.51 -5.96
N VAL A 166 7.24 -28.29 -6.43
CA VAL A 166 8.29 -27.30 -6.76
C VAL A 166 8.53 -26.35 -5.58
N GLU A 167 9.60 -26.60 -4.82
CA GLU A 167 10.18 -25.60 -3.91
C GLU A 167 10.70 -24.39 -4.70
N LYS A 168 9.85 -23.36 -4.84
CA LYS A 168 10.32 -22.02 -5.22
C LYS A 168 11.07 -21.40 -4.04
N ASN A 169 12.26 -20.86 -4.29
CA ASN A 169 12.87 -19.85 -3.40
C ASN A 169 11.83 -18.79 -3.00
N GLU A 170 11.90 -18.28 -1.76
CA GLU A 170 10.90 -17.34 -1.22
C GLU A 170 10.50 -16.27 -2.25
N PRO A 171 9.22 -16.25 -2.73
CA PRO A 171 8.81 -15.29 -3.75
C PRO A 171 9.04 -13.89 -3.20
N THR A 172 9.70 -13.03 -3.98
CA THR A 172 10.05 -11.70 -3.50
C THR A 172 8.78 -10.86 -3.38
N LEU A 173 8.72 -9.82 -2.55
CA LEU A 173 7.42 -9.14 -2.31
C LEU A 173 6.80 -8.46 -3.55
N LEU A 174 7.54 -8.23 -4.64
CA LEU A 174 6.91 -7.81 -5.90
C LEU A 174 6.23 -9.01 -6.57
N GLU A 175 6.83 -10.20 -6.50
CA GLU A 175 6.09 -11.43 -6.81
C GLU A 175 4.95 -11.62 -5.82
N ARG A 176 5.08 -11.56 -4.49
CA ARG A 176 3.91 -11.73 -3.57
C ARG A 176 2.75 -10.73 -3.77
N ILE A 177 2.99 -9.58 -4.41
CA ILE A 177 1.96 -8.61 -4.83
C ILE A 177 1.37 -8.94 -6.22
N MET A 178 2.13 -9.62 -7.09
CA MET A 178 1.78 -10.05 -8.46
C MET A 178 1.59 -11.58 -8.62
N ASP A 179 1.63 -12.33 -7.53
CA ASP A 179 1.51 -13.79 -7.44
C ASP A 179 0.24 -14.00 -6.63
N HIS A 180 -0.86 -14.07 -7.37
CA HIS A 180 -2.21 -13.74 -6.91
C HIS A 180 -2.82 -14.80 -5.96
N THR A 181 -1.99 -15.68 -5.39
CA THR A 181 -2.32 -16.64 -4.32
C THR A 181 -2.58 -15.97 -2.97
N ALA A 182 -2.01 -14.79 -2.70
CA ALA A 182 -2.23 -14.05 -1.44
C ALA A 182 -3.60 -13.32 -1.35
N ALA A 183 -4.63 -13.83 -2.03
CA ALA A 183 -5.86 -13.09 -2.35
C ALA A 183 -6.95 -13.10 -1.26
N ASP A 184 -6.80 -13.87 -0.18
CA ASP A 184 -7.80 -13.96 0.91
C ASP A 184 -7.92 -12.66 1.74
N THR A 185 -7.19 -11.59 1.38
CA THR A 185 -7.25 -10.26 2.03
C THR A 185 -7.63 -9.16 1.02
N PRO A 186 -8.88 -8.64 1.04
CA PRO A 186 -9.37 -7.69 0.03
C PRO A 186 -8.56 -6.40 -0.14
N ILE A 187 -7.95 -5.87 0.92
CA ILE A 187 -7.12 -4.65 0.82
C ILE A 187 -5.81 -4.90 0.07
N VAL A 188 -5.23 -6.10 0.16
CA VAL A 188 -4.03 -6.48 -0.61
C VAL A 188 -4.39 -6.60 -2.08
N THR A 189 -5.49 -7.28 -2.41
CA THR A 189 -6.05 -7.34 -3.76
C THR A 189 -6.29 -5.95 -4.34
N LEU A 190 -6.93 -5.05 -3.59
CA LEU A 190 -7.22 -3.68 -4.03
C LEU A 190 -5.95 -2.86 -4.28
N LEU A 191 -4.93 -2.98 -3.41
CA LEU A 191 -3.64 -2.33 -3.60
C LEU A 191 -2.87 -2.92 -4.78
N SER A 192 -2.89 -4.24 -4.97
CA SER A 192 -2.30 -4.92 -6.12
C SER A 192 -2.97 -4.50 -7.43
N LEU A 193 -4.30 -4.39 -7.44
CA LEU A 193 -5.06 -3.89 -8.59
C LEU A 193 -4.72 -2.42 -8.88
N ALA A 194 -4.70 -1.54 -7.86
CA ALA A 194 -4.31 -0.15 -8.03
C ALA A 194 -2.88 0.00 -8.56
N ILE A 195 -1.92 -0.80 -8.08
CA ILE A 195 -0.56 -0.86 -8.60
C ILE A 195 -0.54 -1.36 -10.06
N HIS A 196 -1.32 -2.38 -10.39
CA HIS A 196 -1.44 -2.90 -11.75
C HIS A 196 -1.97 -1.84 -12.71
N GLN A 197 -3.05 -1.14 -12.34
CA GLN A 197 -3.67 -0.10 -13.17
C GLN A 197 -2.78 1.15 -13.35
N LEU A 198 -2.06 1.57 -12.31
CA LEU A 198 -1.20 2.76 -12.38
C LEU A 198 0.17 2.50 -13.03
N PHE A 199 0.75 1.31 -12.84
CA PHE A 199 2.12 1.00 -13.25
C PHE A 199 2.24 -0.10 -14.32
N GLY A 200 1.15 -0.76 -14.71
CA GLY A 200 1.14 -1.79 -15.76
C GLY A 200 1.66 -1.26 -17.10
N TRP A 201 1.13 -0.12 -17.57
CA TRP A 201 1.57 0.52 -18.80
C TRP A 201 3.05 0.99 -18.74
N PRO A 202 3.51 1.73 -17.71
CA PRO A 202 4.94 2.00 -17.52
C PRO A 202 5.83 0.74 -17.48
N ALA A 203 5.38 -0.35 -16.86
CA ALA A 203 6.13 -1.61 -16.81
C ALA A 203 6.17 -2.33 -18.17
N TYR A 204 5.10 -2.26 -18.96
CA TYR A 204 5.10 -2.71 -20.35
C TYR A 204 6.14 -1.94 -21.16
N ILE A 205 6.12 -0.61 -21.14
CA ILE A 205 7.07 0.20 -21.90
C ILE A 205 8.52 0.01 -21.43
N LEU A 206 8.79 0.00 -20.12
CA LEU A 206 10.17 -0.01 -19.61
C LEU A 206 10.84 -1.41 -19.57
N ILE A 207 10.08 -2.49 -19.40
CA ILE A 207 10.63 -3.85 -19.23
C ILE A 207 9.85 -4.95 -19.97
N ASN A 208 8.94 -4.57 -20.88
CA ASN A 208 8.07 -5.49 -21.61
C ASN A 208 7.34 -6.47 -20.67
N ALA A 209 6.71 -5.95 -19.60
CA ALA A 209 5.93 -6.74 -18.66
C ALA A 209 4.73 -7.43 -19.34
N GLY A 210 4.27 -8.57 -18.81
CA GLY A 210 3.17 -9.35 -19.39
C GLY A 210 3.54 -10.25 -20.57
N ALA A 211 4.70 -10.07 -21.21
CA ALA A 211 5.11 -10.89 -22.36
C ALA A 211 5.64 -12.30 -22.01
N GLY A 212 5.29 -13.28 -22.86
CA GLY A 212 5.65 -14.70 -22.77
C GLY A 212 7.12 -15.02 -23.07
N VAL A 213 7.64 -16.14 -22.55
CA VAL A 213 9.08 -16.44 -22.41
C VAL A 213 9.90 -16.30 -23.72
N ASN A 214 9.30 -16.58 -24.87
CA ASN A 214 9.92 -16.57 -26.19
C ASN A 214 9.32 -15.49 -27.13
N SER A 215 8.78 -14.40 -26.56
CA SER A 215 8.17 -13.27 -27.28
C SER A 215 9.17 -12.27 -27.90
N LEU A 216 10.48 -12.48 -27.73
CA LEU A 216 11.52 -11.57 -28.25
C LEU A 216 12.02 -12.07 -29.61
N THR A 217 12.44 -11.15 -30.48
CA THR A 217 12.77 -11.45 -31.88
C THR A 217 14.13 -12.13 -32.09
N ARG A 218 15.02 -12.11 -31.09
CA ARG A 218 16.43 -12.57 -31.23
C ARG A 218 16.96 -13.41 -30.05
N SER A 219 16.17 -13.67 -29.01
CA SER A 219 16.62 -14.30 -27.74
C SER A 219 15.43 -14.81 -26.91
N SER A 220 15.65 -15.54 -25.82
CA SER A 220 14.61 -15.80 -24.81
C SER A 220 14.61 -14.72 -23.71
N ARG A 221 13.45 -14.37 -23.16
CA ARG A 221 13.32 -13.39 -22.06
C ARG A 221 14.09 -13.79 -20.80
N LYS A 222 14.37 -15.08 -20.61
CA LYS A 222 15.18 -15.61 -19.50
C LYS A 222 16.67 -15.26 -19.62
N GLN A 223 17.17 -14.98 -20.82
CA GLN A 223 18.59 -14.72 -21.09
C GLN A 223 18.96 -13.23 -20.99
N ILE A 224 17.98 -12.34 -21.16
CA ILE A 224 18.20 -10.89 -21.27
C ILE A 224 17.74 -10.18 -19.97
N PRO A 225 18.57 -9.32 -19.34
CA PRO A 225 18.14 -8.51 -18.19
C PRO A 225 16.89 -7.67 -18.51
N LYS A 226 15.88 -7.66 -17.62
CA LYS A 226 14.57 -7.00 -17.87
C LYS A 226 14.67 -5.56 -18.38
N TRP A 227 15.64 -4.78 -17.91
CA TRP A 227 15.86 -3.38 -18.33
C TRP A 227 16.37 -3.23 -19.78
N LYS A 228 16.95 -4.28 -20.38
CA LYS A 228 17.28 -4.34 -21.82
C LYS A 228 16.11 -4.82 -22.69
N GLN A 229 14.94 -5.06 -22.10
CA GLN A 229 13.72 -5.44 -22.82
C GLN A 229 12.76 -4.25 -22.92
N SER A 230 13.30 -3.03 -23.01
CA SER A 230 12.54 -1.78 -23.08
C SER A 230 11.98 -1.55 -24.49
N HIS A 231 10.81 -0.92 -24.57
CA HIS A 231 10.25 -0.37 -25.80
C HIS A 231 10.91 0.97 -26.19
N LEU A 232 11.65 1.61 -25.27
CA LEU A 232 12.38 2.86 -25.50
C LEU A 232 13.84 2.67 -25.95
N ASP A 233 14.33 1.43 -26.00
CA ASP A 233 15.68 1.11 -26.48
C ASP A 233 15.60 0.61 -27.94
N PRO A 234 16.09 1.37 -28.94
CA PRO A 234 16.10 0.93 -30.33
C PRO A 234 16.86 -0.37 -30.57
N THR A 235 17.83 -0.72 -29.72
CA THR A 235 18.64 -1.94 -29.83
C THR A 235 18.03 -3.16 -29.12
N SER A 236 16.90 -2.96 -28.42
CA SER A 236 16.18 -3.98 -27.66
C SER A 236 15.83 -5.21 -28.51
N PRO A 237 16.03 -6.44 -27.99
CA PRO A 237 15.64 -7.67 -28.68
C PRO A 237 14.12 -7.85 -28.81
N VAL A 238 13.32 -6.94 -28.24
CA VAL A 238 11.88 -6.80 -28.57
C VAL A 238 11.70 -6.51 -30.06
N PHE A 239 12.65 -5.86 -30.73
CA PHE A 239 12.52 -5.37 -32.11
C PHE A 239 13.48 -6.06 -33.09
N THR A 240 13.10 -6.15 -34.36
CA THR A 240 14.02 -6.53 -35.45
C THR A 240 14.98 -5.39 -35.81
N GLN A 241 16.02 -5.66 -36.61
CA GLN A 241 17.01 -4.63 -36.99
C GLN A 241 16.42 -3.53 -37.90
N SER A 242 15.39 -3.84 -38.68
CA SER A 242 14.66 -2.88 -39.53
C SER A 242 13.67 -2.01 -38.75
N GLU A 243 13.23 -2.43 -37.56
CA GLU A 243 12.31 -1.67 -36.69
C GLU A 243 13.03 -0.54 -35.91
N MET A 244 14.34 -0.68 -35.65
CA MET A 244 15.11 0.22 -34.76
C MET A 244 15.01 1.72 -35.11
N PRO A 245 15.08 2.17 -36.39
CA PRO A 245 14.96 3.59 -36.73
C PRO A 245 13.61 4.20 -36.34
N PHE A 246 12.53 3.42 -36.43
CA PHE A 246 11.18 3.85 -36.07
C PHE A 246 10.97 3.87 -34.54
N VAL A 247 11.65 2.98 -33.79
CA VAL A 247 11.73 3.07 -32.32
C VAL A 247 12.44 4.36 -31.91
N ALA A 248 13.56 4.70 -32.56
CA ALA A 248 14.25 5.98 -32.32
C ALA A 248 13.36 7.20 -32.67
N LEU A 249 12.62 7.16 -33.78
CA LEU A 249 11.64 8.20 -34.14
C LEU A 249 10.50 8.33 -33.11
N SER A 250 10.08 7.23 -32.49
CA SER A 250 9.11 7.25 -31.39
C SER A 250 9.66 8.00 -30.17
N ASN A 251 10.93 7.77 -29.82
CA ASN A 251 11.59 8.49 -28.74
C ASN A 251 11.72 10.00 -29.00
N VAL A 252 11.91 10.43 -30.27
CA VAL A 252 11.90 11.85 -30.63
C VAL A 252 10.53 12.49 -30.32
N GLY A 253 9.43 11.81 -30.63
CA GLY A 253 8.08 12.25 -30.28
C GLY A 253 7.88 12.42 -28.77
N LEU A 254 8.34 11.45 -27.97
CA LEU A 254 8.33 11.56 -26.50
C LEU A 254 9.16 12.73 -26.00
N LEU A 255 10.37 12.95 -26.54
CA LEU A 255 11.26 14.04 -26.14
C LEU A 255 10.66 15.43 -26.44
N ILE A 256 9.97 15.58 -27.57
CA ILE A 256 9.22 16.80 -27.91
C ILE A 256 8.13 17.08 -26.85
N VAL A 257 7.37 16.06 -26.45
CA VAL A 257 6.29 16.22 -25.46
C VAL A 257 6.83 16.43 -24.04
N PHE A 258 7.91 15.75 -23.64
CA PHE A 258 8.60 16.07 -22.39
C PHE A 258 9.16 17.51 -22.36
N ALA A 259 9.72 18.00 -23.47
CA ALA A 259 10.18 19.37 -23.58
C ALA A 259 9.02 20.39 -23.51
N ALA A 260 7.88 20.08 -24.16
CA ALA A 260 6.67 20.89 -24.07
C ALA A 260 6.12 20.94 -22.63
N LEU A 261 5.96 19.79 -21.97
CA LEU A 261 5.51 19.72 -20.57
C LEU A 261 6.48 20.42 -19.61
N TYR A 262 7.78 20.31 -19.83
CA TYR A 262 8.79 21.07 -19.08
C TYR A 262 8.65 22.59 -19.30
N GLN A 263 8.35 23.03 -20.51
CA GLN A 263 8.08 24.45 -20.80
C GLN A 263 6.77 24.93 -20.15
N THR A 264 5.69 24.14 -20.23
CA THR A 264 4.40 24.42 -19.57
C THR A 264 4.54 24.49 -18.04
N SER A 265 5.33 23.61 -17.43
CA SER A 265 5.58 23.64 -15.98
C SER A 265 6.38 24.87 -15.50
N LYS A 266 7.11 25.53 -16.40
CA LYS A 266 7.74 26.85 -16.12
C LYS A 266 6.77 28.03 -16.28
N SER A 267 5.69 27.92 -17.05
CA SER A 267 4.72 29.00 -17.25
C SER A 267 3.46 28.89 -16.38
N LEU A 268 2.96 27.68 -16.14
CA LEU A 268 1.76 27.42 -15.32
C LEU A 268 2.10 26.83 -13.94
N GLY A 269 3.35 26.42 -13.71
CA GLY A 269 3.78 25.70 -12.52
C GLY A 269 3.61 24.18 -12.62
N VAL A 270 4.43 23.44 -11.86
CA VAL A 270 4.47 21.97 -11.88
C VAL A 270 3.13 21.35 -11.47
N MET A 271 2.49 21.86 -10.40
CA MET A 271 1.22 21.31 -9.91
C MET A 271 0.09 21.46 -10.94
N ASN A 272 -0.07 22.65 -11.53
CA ASN A 272 -1.09 22.86 -12.57
C ASN A 272 -0.80 22.02 -13.81
N THR A 273 0.46 21.87 -14.22
CA THR A 273 0.82 20.98 -15.35
C THR A 273 0.52 19.52 -15.04
N PHE A 274 0.71 19.08 -13.79
CA PHE A 274 0.29 17.75 -13.35
C PHE A 274 -1.24 17.59 -13.35
N LEU A 275 -2.01 18.56 -12.86
CA LEU A 275 -3.47 18.50 -12.86
C LEU A 275 -4.08 18.58 -14.28
N LEU A 276 -3.50 19.39 -15.17
CA LEU A 276 -3.95 19.60 -16.55
C LEU A 276 -3.60 18.46 -17.51
N TYR A 277 -2.51 17.74 -17.27
CA TYR A 277 -2.02 16.68 -18.17
C TYR A 277 -1.64 15.39 -17.44
N GLY A 278 -0.83 15.47 -16.39
CA GLY A 278 -0.31 14.29 -15.68
C GLY A 278 -1.39 13.39 -15.07
N LEU A 279 -2.44 13.97 -14.47
CA LEU A 279 -3.54 13.25 -13.86
C LEU A 279 -4.51 12.67 -14.92
N PRO A 280 -4.93 13.39 -15.98
CA PRO A 280 -5.58 12.79 -17.16
C PRO A 280 -4.77 11.66 -17.81
N TYR A 281 -3.44 11.79 -17.89
CA TYR A 281 -2.55 10.73 -18.40
C TYR A 281 -2.56 9.48 -17.50
N LEU A 282 -2.58 9.64 -16.16
CA LEU A 282 -2.76 8.51 -15.24
C LEU A 282 -4.12 7.82 -15.40
N TRP A 283 -5.20 8.58 -15.65
CA TRP A 283 -6.50 7.99 -16.01
C TRP A 283 -6.44 7.21 -17.32
N MET A 284 -5.82 7.76 -18.38
CA MET A 284 -5.64 7.07 -19.65
C MET A 284 -4.85 5.76 -19.49
N ASN A 285 -3.76 5.76 -18.71
CA ASN A 285 -3.01 4.55 -18.39
C ASN A 285 -3.88 3.48 -17.72
N HIS A 286 -4.69 3.87 -16.73
CA HIS A 286 -5.64 2.95 -16.10
C HIS A 286 -6.63 2.39 -17.12
N TRP A 287 -7.26 3.21 -17.97
CA TRP A 287 -8.22 2.71 -18.94
C TRP A 287 -7.60 1.76 -19.95
N VAL A 288 -6.45 2.10 -20.54
CA VAL A 288 -5.73 1.23 -21.49
C VAL A 288 -5.38 -0.13 -20.84
N VAL A 289 -4.89 -0.13 -19.60
CA VAL A 289 -4.56 -1.35 -18.85
C VAL A 289 -5.82 -2.14 -18.47
N ALA A 290 -6.89 -1.49 -18.01
CA ALA A 290 -8.13 -2.15 -17.60
C ALA A 290 -8.84 -2.82 -18.79
N ILE A 291 -8.93 -2.11 -19.92
CA ILE A 291 -9.57 -2.56 -21.16
C ILE A 291 -8.84 -3.80 -21.69
N THR A 292 -7.54 -3.68 -21.99
CA THR A 292 -6.77 -4.81 -22.55
C THR A 292 -6.65 -5.98 -21.57
N TYR A 293 -6.51 -5.73 -20.27
CA TYR A 293 -6.53 -6.82 -19.29
C TYR A 293 -7.85 -7.60 -19.33
N LEU A 294 -8.99 -6.90 -19.40
CA LEU A 294 -10.32 -7.52 -19.45
C LEU A 294 -10.64 -8.21 -20.79
N HIS A 295 -10.07 -7.74 -21.90
CA HIS A 295 -10.19 -8.38 -23.21
C HIS A 295 -9.47 -9.73 -23.28
N HIS A 296 -8.38 -9.90 -22.53
CA HIS A 296 -7.54 -11.11 -22.57
C HIS A 296 -7.70 -12.01 -21.33
N THR A 297 -8.51 -11.60 -20.34
CA THR A 297 -8.67 -12.34 -19.07
C THR A 297 -10.14 -12.68 -18.79
N HIS A 298 -10.47 -13.97 -18.89
CA HIS A 298 -11.76 -14.56 -18.52
C HIS A 298 -11.58 -16.06 -18.26
N GLU A 299 -12.49 -16.72 -17.55
CA GLU A 299 -12.34 -18.15 -17.22
C GLU A 299 -12.45 -19.07 -18.45
N ASP A 300 -13.34 -18.74 -19.39
CA ASP A 300 -13.45 -19.42 -20.69
C ASP A 300 -12.41 -18.98 -21.74
N ALA A 301 -11.59 -17.95 -21.47
CA ALA A 301 -10.56 -17.47 -22.40
C ALA A 301 -9.31 -18.37 -22.40
N ALA A 302 -9.36 -19.42 -23.23
CA ALA A 302 -8.32 -20.44 -23.29
C ALA A 302 -6.97 -19.91 -23.79
N HIS A 303 -5.90 -20.39 -23.16
CA HIS A 303 -4.52 -20.06 -23.44
C HIS A 303 -3.73 -21.30 -23.86
N TYR A 304 -3.08 -21.25 -25.02
CA TYR A 304 -2.60 -22.45 -25.71
C TYR A 304 -1.09 -22.62 -25.69
N ASP A 305 -0.68 -23.88 -25.56
CA ASP A 305 0.66 -24.33 -25.90
C ASP A 305 0.91 -24.35 -27.42
N ALA A 306 2.18 -24.28 -27.81
CA ALA A 306 2.60 -24.09 -29.21
C ALA A 306 2.07 -25.15 -30.19
N GLU A 307 1.83 -26.38 -29.72
CA GLU A 307 1.28 -27.50 -30.50
C GLU A 307 -0.24 -27.39 -30.69
N ASN A 308 -0.95 -26.74 -29.76
CA ASN A 308 -2.41 -26.64 -29.74
C ASN A 308 -2.93 -25.29 -30.25
N TRP A 309 -2.07 -24.27 -30.29
CA TRP A 309 -2.38 -22.91 -30.73
C TRP A 309 -2.61 -22.82 -32.25
N THR A 310 -3.56 -21.98 -32.65
CA THR A 310 -3.70 -21.48 -34.04
C THR A 310 -4.16 -20.02 -33.98
N PHE A 311 -3.98 -19.26 -35.06
CA PHE A 311 -4.39 -17.85 -35.11
C PHE A 311 -5.86 -17.63 -34.73
N ILE A 312 -6.80 -18.41 -35.29
CA ILE A 312 -8.23 -18.28 -34.95
C ILE A 312 -8.52 -18.72 -33.52
N LYS A 313 -7.94 -19.82 -33.02
CA LYS A 313 -8.10 -20.20 -31.60
C LYS A 313 -7.65 -19.08 -30.65
N GLY A 314 -6.52 -18.44 -30.97
CA GLY A 314 -5.99 -17.29 -30.23
C GLY A 314 -6.94 -16.09 -30.26
N ALA A 315 -7.27 -15.59 -31.46
CA ALA A 315 -8.13 -14.43 -31.65
C ALA A 315 -9.58 -14.62 -31.14
N MET A 316 -10.09 -15.85 -31.13
CA MET A 316 -11.39 -16.23 -30.58
C MET A 316 -11.40 -16.30 -29.04
N SER A 317 -10.23 -16.34 -28.40
CA SER A 317 -10.10 -16.34 -26.93
C SER A 317 -10.00 -14.92 -26.33
N THR A 318 -10.35 -13.90 -27.12
CA THR A 318 -10.68 -12.55 -26.66
C THR A 318 -12.13 -12.51 -26.12
N VAL A 319 -12.44 -11.55 -25.23
CA VAL A 319 -13.79 -11.36 -24.65
C VAL A 319 -14.33 -9.98 -24.92
N ASP A 320 -15.49 -9.87 -25.58
CA ASP A 320 -16.19 -8.61 -25.82
C ASP A 320 -17.01 -8.17 -24.59
N ARG A 321 -17.04 -6.87 -24.28
CA ARG A 321 -17.66 -6.36 -23.04
C ARG A 321 -18.42 -5.05 -23.24
N GLU A 322 -19.44 -4.81 -22.43
CA GLU A 322 -20.24 -3.58 -22.50
C GLU A 322 -19.77 -2.52 -21.51
N PHE A 323 -19.36 -1.34 -22.01
CA PHE A 323 -19.08 -0.15 -21.19
C PHE A 323 -20.01 1.03 -21.53
N GLY A 324 -21.19 0.71 -22.07
CA GLY A 324 -22.31 1.63 -22.26
C GLY A 324 -21.96 2.84 -23.11
N PHE A 325 -22.33 4.04 -22.62
CA PHE A 325 -22.05 5.28 -23.34
C PHE A 325 -20.55 5.56 -23.53
N ILE A 326 -19.72 5.22 -22.54
CA ILE A 326 -18.29 5.51 -22.58
C ILE A 326 -17.60 4.61 -23.60
N GLY A 327 -17.85 3.29 -23.55
CA GLY A 327 -17.33 2.32 -24.52
C GLY A 327 -17.70 2.67 -25.96
N ARG A 328 -19.01 2.74 -26.23
CA ARG A 328 -19.54 2.96 -27.59
C ARG A 328 -19.20 4.33 -28.19
N HIS A 329 -19.21 5.42 -27.41
CA HIS A 329 -19.07 6.77 -27.95
C HIS A 329 -17.73 7.46 -27.69
N ILE A 330 -17.07 7.23 -26.54
CA ILE A 330 -15.79 7.88 -26.21
C ILE A 330 -14.61 6.96 -26.54
N PHE A 331 -14.74 5.65 -26.27
CA PHE A 331 -13.75 4.63 -26.61
C PHE A 331 -14.05 3.93 -27.95
N HIS A 332 -14.90 4.54 -28.78
CA HIS A 332 -15.11 4.18 -30.18
C HIS A 332 -15.54 2.71 -30.44
N GLY A 333 -16.13 2.04 -29.44
CA GLY A 333 -16.58 0.65 -29.54
C GLY A 333 -15.48 -0.41 -29.40
N ILE A 334 -14.25 -0.03 -29.01
CA ILE A 334 -13.14 -1.00 -28.89
C ILE A 334 -13.34 -1.99 -27.73
N ILE A 335 -14.17 -1.66 -26.74
CA ILE A 335 -14.49 -2.57 -25.63
C ILE A 335 -15.52 -3.61 -26.10
N GLU A 336 -16.54 -3.13 -26.81
CA GLU A 336 -17.68 -3.91 -27.26
C GLU A 336 -17.38 -4.88 -28.42
N TYR A 337 -16.35 -4.62 -29.25
CA TYR A 337 -16.11 -5.36 -30.50
C TYR A 337 -14.63 -5.73 -30.72
N HIS A 338 -13.96 -6.22 -29.68
CA HIS A 338 -12.55 -6.58 -29.67
C HIS A 338 -12.24 -7.97 -30.29
N VAL A 339 -13.16 -8.94 -30.25
CA VAL A 339 -12.96 -10.27 -30.87
C VAL A 339 -12.74 -10.14 -32.38
N VAL A 340 -13.58 -9.34 -33.06
CA VAL A 340 -13.35 -8.98 -34.48
C VAL A 340 -12.07 -8.21 -34.66
N HIS A 341 -11.73 -7.32 -33.73
CA HIS A 341 -10.49 -6.57 -33.79
C HIS A 341 -9.24 -7.47 -33.73
N HIS A 342 -9.27 -8.61 -33.03
CA HIS A 342 -8.18 -9.59 -33.07
C HIS A 342 -8.13 -10.41 -34.37
N MET A 343 -9.29 -10.83 -34.89
CA MET A 343 -9.35 -11.61 -36.12
C MET A 343 -9.03 -10.78 -37.38
N PHE A 344 -9.52 -9.54 -37.43
CA PHE A 344 -9.50 -8.66 -38.60
C PHE A 344 -9.15 -7.20 -38.25
N PRO A 345 -7.98 -6.91 -37.63
CA PRO A 345 -7.62 -5.58 -37.11
C PRO A 345 -7.58 -4.43 -38.13
N ARG A 346 -7.72 -4.73 -39.43
CA ARG A 346 -7.80 -3.74 -40.53
C ARG A 346 -9.21 -3.22 -40.80
N ILE A 347 -10.24 -3.83 -40.22
CA ILE A 347 -11.59 -3.25 -40.16
C ILE A 347 -11.50 -2.01 -39.25
N PRO A 348 -11.88 -0.81 -39.70
CA PRO A 348 -11.91 0.36 -38.84
C PRO A 348 -13.01 0.22 -37.80
N PHE A 349 -12.74 0.67 -36.57
CA PHE A 349 -13.65 0.64 -35.41
C PHE A 349 -15.14 0.89 -35.73
N TYR A 350 -15.45 1.86 -36.62
CA TYR A 350 -16.81 2.23 -37.00
C TYR A 350 -17.54 1.24 -37.94
N HIS A 351 -16.93 0.09 -38.24
CA HIS A 351 -17.53 -1.07 -38.89
C HIS A 351 -17.39 -2.37 -38.07
N CYS A 352 -16.69 -2.35 -36.92
CA CYS A 352 -16.51 -3.55 -36.09
C CYS A 352 -17.85 -4.12 -35.57
N GLU A 353 -18.82 -3.28 -35.20
CA GLU A 353 -20.16 -3.73 -34.76
C GLU A 353 -20.84 -4.63 -35.82
N GLU A 354 -20.85 -4.19 -37.08
CA GLU A 354 -21.47 -4.94 -38.18
C GLU A 354 -20.71 -6.23 -38.50
N ALA A 355 -19.37 -6.20 -38.41
CA ALA A 355 -18.54 -7.38 -38.58
C ALA A 355 -18.69 -8.39 -37.42
N THR A 356 -18.88 -7.94 -36.17
CA THR A 356 -19.08 -8.83 -35.01
C THR A 356 -20.39 -9.59 -35.16
N TRP A 357 -21.48 -8.90 -35.49
CA TRP A 357 -22.78 -9.57 -35.67
C TRP A 357 -22.87 -10.43 -36.93
N ALA A 358 -21.95 -10.25 -37.90
CA ALA A 358 -21.78 -11.16 -39.02
C ALA A 358 -21.08 -12.49 -38.62
N ILE A 359 -20.08 -12.46 -37.74
CA ILE A 359 -19.31 -13.68 -37.38
C ILE A 359 -19.73 -14.37 -36.09
N ALA A 360 -20.32 -13.67 -35.11
CA ALA A 360 -20.74 -14.26 -33.84
C ALA A 360 -21.68 -15.48 -34.00
N PRO A 361 -22.65 -15.51 -34.96
CA PRO A 361 -23.47 -16.70 -35.22
C PRO A 361 -22.68 -17.90 -35.77
N ILE A 362 -21.50 -17.69 -36.36
CA ILE A 362 -20.62 -18.73 -36.92
C ILE A 362 -19.68 -19.28 -35.84
N LEU A 363 -19.28 -18.43 -34.89
CA LEU A 363 -18.50 -18.84 -33.72
C LEU A 363 -19.37 -19.59 -32.69
N GLY A 364 -20.65 -19.24 -32.56
CA GLY A 364 -21.62 -19.90 -31.68
C GLY A 364 -21.18 -19.85 -30.21
N ASP A 365 -21.27 -20.98 -29.51
CA ASP A 365 -20.83 -21.18 -28.12
C ASP A 365 -19.34 -20.81 -27.86
N LYS A 366 -18.55 -20.53 -28.91
CA LYS A 366 -17.14 -20.11 -28.81
C LYS A 366 -16.93 -18.59 -28.84
N TYR A 367 -17.98 -17.79 -29.07
CA TYR A 367 -17.93 -16.32 -28.96
C TYR A 367 -18.18 -15.92 -27.50
N ILE A 368 -17.22 -15.21 -26.89
CA ILE A 368 -17.27 -14.83 -25.48
C ILE A 368 -17.66 -13.35 -25.37
N GLU A 369 -18.85 -13.08 -24.83
CA GLU A 369 -19.33 -11.73 -24.52
C GLU A 369 -19.78 -11.64 -23.06
N GLN A 370 -19.31 -10.62 -22.33
CA GLN A 370 -19.71 -10.38 -20.94
C GLN A 370 -20.36 -9.00 -20.77
N ARG A 371 -21.69 -8.99 -20.56
CA ARG A 371 -22.52 -7.79 -20.37
C ARG A 371 -22.82 -7.49 -18.89
N THR A 372 -21.78 -7.50 -18.06
CA THR A 372 -21.88 -7.11 -16.63
C THR A 372 -21.14 -5.79 -16.37
N ASN A 373 -21.10 -5.34 -15.11
CA ASN A 373 -20.48 -4.04 -14.80
C ASN A 373 -18.96 -4.11 -14.95
N PHE A 374 -18.39 -3.40 -15.91
CA PHE A 374 -16.95 -3.34 -16.22
C PHE A 374 -16.01 -3.24 -15.00
N MET A 375 -16.39 -2.54 -13.92
CA MET A 375 -15.56 -2.46 -12.70
C MET A 375 -15.70 -3.69 -11.79
N ALA A 376 -16.88 -4.31 -11.75
CA ALA A 376 -17.08 -5.61 -11.11
C ALA A 376 -16.37 -6.73 -11.91
N ASP A 377 -16.41 -6.68 -13.23
CA ASP A 377 -15.65 -7.54 -14.14
C ASP A 377 -14.15 -7.43 -13.87
N LEU A 378 -13.61 -6.20 -13.81
CA LEU A 378 -12.20 -5.94 -13.52
C LEU A 378 -11.76 -6.54 -12.19
N TRP A 379 -12.58 -6.38 -11.15
CA TRP A 379 -12.35 -7.01 -9.86
C TRP A 379 -12.42 -8.54 -9.93
N THR A 380 -13.40 -9.09 -10.65
CA THR A 380 -13.65 -10.54 -10.76
C THR A 380 -12.51 -11.23 -11.52
N ALA A 381 -12.13 -10.73 -12.70
CA ALA A 381 -10.99 -11.22 -13.47
C ALA A 381 -9.71 -11.21 -12.61
N PHE A 382 -9.41 -10.09 -11.94
CA PHE A 382 -8.20 -9.93 -11.12
C PHE A 382 -8.19 -10.78 -9.83
N THR A 383 -9.37 -11.12 -9.28
CA THR A 383 -9.50 -11.99 -8.10
C THR A 383 -9.60 -13.47 -8.40
N GLN A 384 -9.96 -13.86 -9.64
CA GLN A 384 -10.23 -15.24 -10.01
C GLN A 384 -9.24 -15.78 -11.05
N CYS A 385 -9.04 -15.11 -12.19
CA CYS A 385 -8.29 -15.63 -13.33
C CYS A 385 -6.76 -15.47 -13.14
N LYS A 386 -6.10 -16.49 -12.57
CA LYS A 386 -4.71 -16.36 -12.07
C LYS A 386 -3.67 -17.27 -12.70
N TYR A 387 -4.06 -18.51 -12.98
CA TYR A 387 -3.16 -19.53 -13.51
C TYR A 387 -3.86 -20.36 -14.57
N VAL A 388 -3.08 -20.77 -15.57
CA VAL A 388 -3.49 -21.77 -16.58
C VAL A 388 -3.00 -23.15 -16.12
N GLU A 389 -3.90 -24.13 -16.13
CA GLU A 389 -3.53 -25.55 -15.94
C GLU A 389 -3.22 -26.21 -17.29
N PRO A 390 -2.18 -27.08 -17.36
CA PRO A 390 -1.99 -27.98 -18.49
C PRO A 390 -3.13 -29.01 -18.51
N GLY A 391 -4.08 -28.83 -19.42
CA GLY A 391 -5.23 -29.72 -19.61
C GLY A 391 -5.15 -30.51 -20.91
N THR A 392 -6.01 -31.53 -21.04
CA THR A 392 -6.23 -32.30 -22.27
C THR A 392 -7.69 -32.13 -22.75
N GLY A 393 -7.91 -32.24 -24.06
CA GLY A 393 -9.24 -32.07 -24.68
C GLY A 393 -9.67 -30.60 -24.86
N GLU A 394 -10.96 -30.37 -25.12
CA GLU A 394 -11.51 -29.05 -25.52
C GLU A 394 -11.35 -27.94 -24.46
N LYS A 395 -11.14 -28.29 -23.18
CA LYS A 395 -10.88 -27.33 -22.10
C LYS A 395 -9.39 -27.19 -21.72
N ALA A 396 -8.48 -27.67 -22.57
CA ALA A 396 -7.04 -27.43 -22.41
C ALA A 396 -6.74 -25.92 -22.52
N GLY A 397 -6.15 -25.34 -21.47
CA GLY A 397 -5.70 -23.93 -21.47
C GLY A 397 -6.58 -22.93 -20.71
N GLY A 398 -7.68 -23.35 -20.08
CA GLY A 398 -8.55 -22.43 -19.31
C GLY A 398 -7.85 -21.77 -18.12
N LEU A 399 -8.27 -20.54 -17.78
CA LEU A 399 -7.84 -19.80 -16.59
C LEU A 399 -8.68 -20.23 -15.37
N LEU A 400 -8.05 -20.71 -14.31
CA LEU A 400 -8.76 -21.25 -13.14
C LEU A 400 -8.88 -20.28 -11.97
N SER A 401 -10.05 -20.34 -11.32
CA SER A 401 -10.37 -19.61 -10.08
C SER A 401 -9.97 -20.37 -8.81
N HIS A 402 -9.66 -19.65 -7.74
CA HIS A 402 -9.22 -20.22 -6.45
C HIS A 402 -10.32 -21.12 -5.82
N GLU A 403 -11.59 -20.83 -6.07
CA GLU A 403 -12.71 -21.61 -5.52
C GLU A 403 -12.94 -22.92 -6.27
N SER A 404 -12.67 -22.99 -7.58
CA SER A 404 -12.71 -24.26 -8.34
C SER A 404 -11.71 -25.32 -7.84
N VAL A 405 -10.66 -24.88 -7.12
CA VAL A 405 -9.68 -25.78 -6.49
C VAL A 405 -10.24 -26.37 -5.19
N ARG A 406 -11.04 -25.61 -4.40
CA ARG A 406 -11.66 -26.13 -3.17
C ARG A 406 -12.80 -27.11 -3.45
N SER A 407 -13.62 -26.85 -4.48
CA SER A 407 -14.79 -27.70 -4.80
C SER A 407 -14.43 -29.05 -5.43
N ARG A 408 -13.18 -29.27 -5.85
CA ARG A 408 -12.67 -30.57 -6.35
C ARG A 408 -11.91 -31.39 -5.30
N GLY A 409 -11.63 -30.83 -4.13
CA GLY A 409 -10.82 -31.47 -3.07
C GLY A 409 -11.59 -32.26 -2.01
N SER A 410 -12.93 -32.34 -2.11
CA SER A 410 -13.78 -33.08 -1.16
C SER A 410 -15.09 -33.52 -1.83
N PHE A 411 -15.84 -34.40 -1.15
CA PHE A 411 -17.05 -35.08 -1.63
C PHE A 411 -16.85 -36.14 -2.72
N ALA A 412 -16.35 -37.30 -2.29
CA ALA A 412 -16.98 -38.56 -2.70
C ALA A 412 -18.34 -38.66 -1.99
N GLY A 413 -19.42 -38.28 -2.67
CA GLY A 413 -20.79 -38.28 -2.14
C GLY A 413 -21.81 -37.86 -3.21
N PRO A 414 -23.09 -38.28 -3.12
CA PRO A 414 -24.07 -38.06 -4.18
C PRO A 414 -24.45 -36.58 -4.34
N VAL A 415 -24.66 -36.18 -5.60
CA VAL A 415 -24.91 -34.79 -6.03
C VAL A 415 -26.28 -34.29 -5.54
N PRO A 416 -26.34 -33.18 -4.77
CA PRO A 416 -27.59 -32.44 -4.54
C PRO A 416 -27.99 -31.66 -5.79
N GLN A 417 -29.27 -31.66 -6.16
CA GLN A 417 -29.78 -30.85 -7.26
C GLN A 417 -29.73 -29.36 -6.92
N ALA A 418 -29.12 -28.55 -7.79
CA ALA A 418 -29.01 -27.10 -7.59
C ALA A 418 -30.35 -26.40 -7.83
N ALA A 419 -30.84 -25.67 -6.83
CA ALA A 419 -32.11 -24.94 -6.90
C ALA A 419 -31.99 -23.66 -7.74
N THR A 420 -32.93 -23.46 -8.67
CA THR A 420 -33.01 -22.27 -9.53
C THR A 420 -33.57 -21.05 -8.77
N HIS A 421 -32.71 -20.13 -8.35
CA HIS A 421 -33.15 -18.82 -7.83
C HIS A 421 -33.32 -17.78 -8.95
N ILE A 422 -34.50 -17.76 -9.57
CA ILE A 422 -34.96 -16.62 -10.37
C ILE A 422 -35.60 -15.60 -9.42
N GLY A 423 -34.99 -14.41 -9.32
CA GLY A 423 -35.60 -13.29 -8.59
C GLY A 423 -36.83 -12.77 -9.32
N LYS A 424 -38.02 -12.96 -8.75
CA LYS A 424 -39.25 -12.32 -9.25
C LYS A 424 -39.48 -10.98 -8.58
N VAL A 425 -39.87 -9.99 -9.38
CA VAL A 425 -40.32 -8.66 -8.94
C VAL A 425 -41.67 -8.79 -8.22
N ASN A 426 -41.86 -8.02 -7.14
CA ASN A 426 -43.15 -7.95 -6.45
C ASN A 426 -44.24 -7.36 -7.34
N LEU A 427 -45.38 -8.05 -7.40
CA LEU A 427 -46.66 -7.51 -7.85
C LEU A 427 -47.71 -7.97 -6.83
N GLU A 428 -48.39 -7.01 -6.20
CA GLU A 428 -49.43 -7.30 -5.22
C GLU A 428 -50.70 -7.80 -5.93
N THR A 429 -51.32 -8.87 -5.41
CA THR A 429 -52.77 -9.08 -5.57
C THR A 429 -53.28 -10.00 -4.46
N ARG A 430 -54.46 -9.69 -3.90
CA ARG A 430 -55.09 -10.49 -2.85
C ARG A 430 -55.72 -11.76 -3.44
N ILE A 431 -55.70 -12.86 -2.68
CA ILE A 431 -56.53 -14.05 -2.91
C ILE A 431 -57.20 -14.44 -1.59
N LEU A 432 -58.48 -14.82 -1.65
CA LEU A 432 -59.25 -15.38 -0.52
C LEU A 432 -59.27 -16.92 -0.61
N PRO A 433 -59.34 -17.65 0.52
CA PRO A 433 -59.22 -19.11 0.55
C PRO A 433 -60.56 -19.83 0.33
N PRO A 434 -60.51 -21.02 -0.29
CA PRO A 434 -61.14 -22.24 0.24
C PRO A 434 -60.25 -23.49 0.05
N SER A 435 -60.54 -24.72 0.52
CA SER A 435 -61.26 -25.23 1.70
C SER A 435 -61.14 -26.78 1.71
N ASP A 436 -60.99 -27.41 2.89
CA ASP A 436 -61.23 -28.85 3.17
C ASP A 436 -60.48 -29.93 2.33
N GLY A 437 -60.65 -31.22 2.69
CA GLY A 437 -60.16 -32.38 1.89
C GLY A 437 -59.39 -33.48 2.64
N SER A 438 -59.92 -34.00 3.75
CA SER A 438 -59.32 -35.08 4.56
C SER A 438 -59.27 -36.47 3.89
N VAL A 439 -58.33 -37.34 4.32
CA VAL A 439 -58.56 -38.70 4.93
C VAL A 439 -57.24 -39.51 5.08
N HIS A 440 -57.20 -40.43 6.05
CA HIS A 440 -56.06 -41.29 6.43
C HIS A 440 -55.89 -42.57 5.57
N SER A 441 -54.72 -43.23 5.60
CA SER A 441 -54.52 -44.50 6.35
C SER A 441 -53.12 -45.14 6.13
N CYS A 442 -52.68 -45.99 7.08
CA CYS A 442 -51.39 -46.69 7.10
C CYS A 442 -51.46 -48.12 6.51
N ARG A 443 -50.30 -48.67 6.06
CA ARG A 443 -49.79 -49.99 6.49
C ARG A 443 -48.34 -50.28 6.04
N ILE A 444 -47.79 -51.42 6.48
CA ILE A 444 -46.37 -51.82 6.46
C ILE A 444 -46.24 -53.27 5.92
N HIS A 445 -45.27 -53.56 5.04
CA HIS A 445 -44.65 -54.88 4.69
C HIS A 445 -43.66 -54.67 3.50
N SER A 446 -42.71 -55.54 3.14
CA SER A 446 -41.96 -56.63 3.83
C SER A 446 -40.81 -57.13 2.91
N SER A 447 -39.92 -58.01 3.41
CA SER A 447 -38.97 -58.91 2.67
C SER A 447 -37.88 -58.24 1.80
N ASN A 448 -36.58 -58.56 1.89
CA ASN A 448 -35.80 -59.82 1.94
C ASN A 448 -35.54 -60.47 0.58
N ASP A 449 -34.25 -60.68 0.26
CA ASP A 449 -33.74 -61.95 -0.30
C ASP A 449 -32.21 -62.08 -0.11
N THR A 450 -31.65 -63.30 -0.24
CA THR A 450 -30.24 -63.64 0.06
C THR A 450 -29.67 -64.76 -0.80
N VAL A 451 -28.39 -64.67 -1.23
CA VAL A 451 -27.63 -65.74 -1.92
C VAL A 451 -26.14 -65.71 -1.51
N ALA A 452 -25.46 -66.87 -1.44
CA ALA A 452 -24.01 -66.99 -1.17
C ALA A 452 -23.36 -68.26 -1.77
N CYS A 453 -22.07 -68.18 -2.15
CA CYS A 453 -21.09 -69.24 -2.49
C CYS A 453 -19.68 -68.66 -2.19
N LEU A 454 -18.64 -69.33 -1.62
CA LEU A 454 -17.89 -70.56 -2.00
C LEU A 454 -17.04 -70.37 -3.28
N SER A 455 -15.74 -70.75 -3.35
CA SER A 455 -14.75 -71.29 -2.37
C SER A 455 -13.28 -71.20 -2.89
N ASP A 456 -12.28 -71.63 -2.08
CA ASP A 456 -10.92 -72.14 -2.46
C ASP A 456 -9.81 -71.18 -3.01
N GLN A 457 -8.49 -71.45 -2.91
CA GLN A 457 -7.64 -72.08 -1.85
C GLN A 457 -6.13 -71.68 -2.03
N ASP A 458 -5.21 -72.21 -1.19
CA ASP A 458 -3.74 -72.00 -1.13
C ASP A 458 -3.22 -70.56 -0.87
N GLY A 459 -2.09 -70.29 -0.19
CA GLY A 459 -1.06 -71.10 0.50
C GLY A 459 0.31 -70.38 0.41
N SER A 460 1.19 -70.22 1.42
CA SER A 460 1.31 -70.66 2.83
C SER A 460 1.90 -69.48 3.68
N LEU A 461 2.73 -69.49 4.75
CA LEU A 461 3.57 -70.46 5.51
C LEU A 461 3.84 -69.88 6.95
N CYS A 462 4.85 -70.36 7.70
CA CYS A 462 5.25 -69.97 9.07
C CYS A 462 6.69 -70.46 9.40
N PRO A 463 7.26 -70.44 10.65
CA PRO A 463 6.84 -69.95 11.99
C PRO A 463 7.80 -68.84 12.55
N SER A 464 7.90 -68.39 13.82
CA SER A 464 7.67 -68.92 15.20
C SER A 464 7.43 -67.79 16.25
N GLN A 465 6.55 -67.92 17.27
CA GLN A 465 6.76 -68.34 18.69
C GLN A 465 7.92 -67.63 19.46
N LYS A 466 7.85 -67.25 20.77
CA LYS A 466 7.01 -67.70 21.94
C LYS A 466 7.12 -66.75 23.19
N PHE A 467 6.06 -66.67 24.04
CA PHE A 467 6.05 -66.49 25.55
C PHE A 467 6.62 -65.20 26.21
N LEU A 468 6.41 -64.86 27.52
CA LEU A 468 5.28 -64.93 28.51
C LEU A 468 5.62 -64.13 29.81
N ARG A 469 4.61 -63.53 30.51
CA ARG A 469 4.56 -63.18 31.97
C ARG A 469 5.59 -62.17 32.57
N SER A 470 5.50 -61.69 33.84
CA SER A 470 4.39 -61.15 34.68
C SER A 470 4.93 -60.52 36.00
N ASP A 471 4.05 -59.88 36.81
CA ASP A 471 4.22 -59.52 38.25
C ASP A 471 5.17 -58.32 38.62
N LYS A 472 5.03 -57.56 39.74
CA LYS A 472 3.92 -57.21 40.67
C LYS A 472 4.32 -56.03 41.63
N HIS A 473 3.33 -55.24 42.10
CA HIS A 473 3.26 -54.41 43.36
C HIS A 473 4.45 -53.50 43.78
N GLY A 474 4.38 -52.55 44.72
CA GLY A 474 3.30 -51.90 45.51
C GLY A 474 3.90 -50.59 46.10
N SER A 475 3.20 -49.44 46.12
CA SER A 475 2.23 -48.97 47.14
C SER A 475 2.87 -48.31 48.40
N ASP A 476 2.09 -47.44 49.07
CA ASP A 476 2.20 -47.05 50.50
C ASP A 476 3.24 -45.94 50.92
N ILE A 477 2.96 -44.96 51.81
CA ILE A 477 1.67 -44.45 52.38
C ILE A 477 1.81 -43.08 53.12
N GLU A 478 0.69 -42.36 53.37
CA GLU A 478 0.44 -41.32 54.44
C GLU A 478 1.25 -39.99 54.53
N THR A 479 0.87 -38.93 55.29
CA THR A 479 -0.37 -38.58 56.08
C THR A 479 -0.68 -37.06 56.02
N ALA A 480 -1.86 -36.64 56.50
CA ALA A 480 -2.22 -35.23 56.84
C ALA A 480 -2.57 -35.08 58.34
N PRO A 481 -2.61 -33.86 58.92
CA PRO A 481 -3.91 -33.14 59.09
C PRO A 481 -3.76 -31.58 59.02
N GLY A 482 -4.79 -30.72 59.14
CA GLY A 482 -6.25 -30.91 59.17
C GLY A 482 -6.98 -30.03 60.22
N ARG A 483 -7.94 -29.18 59.80
CA ARG A 483 -8.99 -28.59 60.68
C ARG A 483 -10.17 -27.97 59.91
N ILE A 484 -11.37 -27.96 60.51
CA ILE A 484 -12.63 -27.48 59.93
C ILE A 484 -13.45 -26.70 60.98
N THR A 485 -13.91 -25.49 60.60
CA THR A 485 -15.10 -24.75 61.09
C THR A 485 -15.50 -23.80 59.94
N GLY A 486 -16.76 -23.56 59.56
CA GLY A 486 -17.93 -23.27 60.38
C GLY A 486 -17.92 -21.77 60.75
N GLN A 487 -18.90 -20.92 60.38
CA GLN A 487 -20.20 -21.15 59.73
C GLN A 487 -20.74 -19.81 59.12
N ALA A 488 -21.93 -19.86 58.51
CA ALA A 488 -22.79 -18.72 58.13
C ALA A 488 -22.36 -17.78 56.98
N ALA A 489 -23.38 -17.28 56.25
CA ALA A 489 -23.29 -16.24 55.22
C ALA A 489 -24.48 -15.29 55.37
N PRO A 490 -24.38 -14.05 54.85
CA PRO A 490 -25.54 -13.46 54.18
C PRO A 490 -25.23 -12.87 52.80
N LEU A 491 -26.32 -12.68 52.05
CA LEU A 491 -26.44 -12.27 50.64
C LEU A 491 -25.72 -10.96 50.26
N THR A 492 -25.18 -10.88 49.04
CA THR A 492 -25.19 -9.63 48.22
C THR A 492 -24.89 -9.87 46.73
N ALA A 493 -25.74 -9.30 45.86
CA ALA A 493 -25.57 -8.94 44.43
C ALA A 493 -25.03 -9.97 43.38
N PRO A 494 -25.61 -10.03 42.16
CA PRO A 494 -25.16 -10.95 41.10
C PRO A 494 -23.94 -10.43 40.31
N GLN A 495 -23.01 -11.32 39.96
CA GLN A 495 -21.91 -11.02 39.03
C GLN A 495 -22.28 -11.29 37.55
N PRO A 496 -21.86 -10.42 36.61
CA PRO A 496 -21.90 -10.74 35.19
C PRO A 496 -20.94 -11.88 34.84
N ARG A 497 -21.44 -12.93 34.18
CA ARG A 497 -20.62 -14.08 33.75
C ARG A 497 -19.62 -13.67 32.66
N LEU A 498 -18.32 -13.65 32.97
CA LEU A 498 -17.25 -13.61 31.97
C LEU A 498 -16.54 -14.96 31.86
N TRP A 499 -16.29 -15.37 30.62
CA TRP A 499 -16.00 -16.74 30.24
C TRP A 499 -14.54 -17.13 30.53
N ARG A 500 -14.33 -18.12 31.42
CA ARG A 500 -13.05 -18.82 31.52
C ARG A 500 -12.84 -19.71 30.29
N LYS A 501 -11.97 -19.28 29.36
CA LYS A 501 -11.21 -20.20 28.50
C LYS A 501 -9.72 -20.00 28.77
N SER A 502 -9.12 -20.94 29.48
CA SER A 502 -7.70 -20.94 29.81
C SER A 502 -6.88 -21.35 28.58
N TYR A 503 -6.10 -20.44 28.00
CA TYR A 503 -5.09 -20.76 27.00
C TYR A 503 -3.74 -21.03 27.69
N PRO A 504 -3.12 -22.20 27.53
CA PRO A 504 -1.89 -22.57 28.24
C PRO A 504 -0.63 -21.93 27.61
N TYR A 505 -0.44 -20.63 27.82
CA TYR A 505 0.83 -19.97 27.48
C TYR A 505 1.93 -20.32 28.50
N SER A 506 2.69 -21.38 28.18
CA SER A 506 4.06 -21.57 28.63
C SER A 506 5.00 -20.77 27.71
N LEU A 507 5.90 -19.97 28.29
CA LEU A 507 6.88 -19.16 27.55
C LEU A 507 8.29 -19.63 27.89
N SER A 508 8.79 -20.61 27.13
CA SER A 508 10.11 -21.20 27.29
C SER A 508 11.24 -20.30 26.73
N HIS A 509 11.72 -19.40 27.58
CA HIS A 509 13.12 -18.97 27.70
C HIS A 509 14.00 -18.87 26.42
N PRO A 510 14.15 -17.67 25.80
CA PRO A 510 15.19 -17.39 24.82
C PRO A 510 16.54 -17.05 25.50
N HIS A 511 17.00 -17.89 26.45
CA HIS A 511 18.21 -17.69 27.23
C HIS A 511 18.94 -19.01 27.54
N LEU A 512 19.48 -19.69 26.51
CA LEU A 512 20.59 -20.65 26.60
C LEU A 512 21.04 -21.14 25.21
N LEU A 513 21.70 -20.26 24.43
CA LEU A 513 22.51 -20.69 23.27
C LEU A 513 23.98 -20.81 23.69
N PHE A 514 24.24 -21.80 24.54
CA PHE A 514 25.57 -22.26 24.89
C PHE A 514 25.70 -23.73 24.50
N LEU A 515 26.87 -24.09 23.95
CA LEU A 515 27.30 -25.47 23.66
C LEU A 515 26.43 -26.26 22.66
N THR A 516 26.59 -25.97 21.37
CA THR A 516 26.60 -27.03 20.35
C THR A 516 27.99 -27.07 19.68
N PRO A 517 28.63 -28.24 19.50
CA PRO A 517 29.99 -28.35 18.95
C PRO A 517 30.01 -28.28 17.41
N ASN A 518 29.25 -27.36 16.83
CA ASN A 518 29.24 -27.08 15.38
C ASN A 518 29.85 -25.70 15.09
N LYS A 519 30.48 -25.53 13.93
CA LYS A 519 31.36 -24.40 13.56
C LYS A 519 30.62 -23.05 13.37
N GLN A 520 30.03 -22.52 14.43
CA GLN A 520 29.27 -21.27 14.45
C GLN A 520 29.95 -20.21 15.31
N SER A 521 29.99 -18.95 14.86
CA SER A 521 30.67 -17.86 15.57
C SER A 521 29.79 -17.26 16.69
N THR A 522 29.86 -17.82 17.88
CA THR A 522 29.22 -17.29 19.10
C THR A 522 30.15 -16.35 19.88
N TRP A 523 29.65 -15.79 20.99
CA TRP A 523 30.50 -15.19 22.04
C TRP A 523 31.30 -16.30 22.74
N THR A 524 32.56 -16.04 23.12
CA THR A 524 33.42 -17.07 23.74
C THR A 524 32.99 -17.43 25.17
N SER A 525 32.33 -16.51 25.86
CA SER A 525 31.71 -16.71 27.16
C SER A 525 30.51 -15.77 27.33
N SER A 526 29.75 -15.93 28.40
CA SER A 526 28.76 -14.92 28.84
C SER A 526 29.40 -13.55 29.12
N SER A 527 30.68 -13.54 29.51
CA SER A 527 31.51 -12.38 29.83
C SER A 527 32.36 -11.84 28.67
N ASP A 528 32.22 -12.34 27.43
CA ASP A 528 33.01 -11.93 26.26
C ASP A 528 33.01 -10.39 26.12
N PRO A 529 34.16 -9.68 26.20
CA PRO A 529 34.21 -8.22 26.18
C PRO A 529 33.90 -7.63 24.80
N ALA A 530 33.87 -8.45 23.73
CA ALA A 530 33.38 -8.03 22.43
C ALA A 530 31.85 -7.93 22.36
N ASN A 531 31.13 -8.54 23.32
CA ASN A 531 29.68 -8.43 23.46
C ASN A 531 29.30 -7.05 24.03
N PRO A 532 28.50 -6.21 23.34
CA PRO A 532 28.14 -4.87 23.81
C PRO A 532 27.37 -4.84 25.13
N TYR A 533 26.68 -5.93 25.50
CA TYR A 533 26.07 -6.06 26.83
C TYR A 533 27.10 -6.02 27.98
N ASN A 534 28.36 -6.38 27.72
CA ASN A 534 29.43 -6.43 28.72
C ASN A 534 30.30 -5.15 28.77
N TRP A 535 30.01 -4.14 27.95
CA TRP A 535 30.77 -2.89 27.95
C TRP A 535 30.56 -2.07 29.25
N PRO A 536 31.57 -1.30 29.71
CA PRO A 536 31.47 -0.53 30.95
C PRO A 536 30.42 0.59 30.84
N ALA A 537 29.78 0.91 31.96
CA ALA A 537 28.61 1.80 31.99
C ALA A 537 28.88 3.19 31.39
N HIS A 538 30.03 3.81 31.68
CA HIS A 538 30.42 5.12 31.12
C HIS A 538 30.37 5.12 29.58
N ARG A 539 30.75 4.02 28.94
CA ARG A 539 30.81 3.88 27.48
C ARG A 539 29.41 3.80 26.88
N LYS A 540 28.51 3.06 27.54
CA LYS A 540 27.11 2.94 27.11
C LYS A 540 26.36 4.26 27.27
N ILE A 541 26.62 4.97 28.37
CA ILE A 541 26.08 6.32 28.63
C ILE A 541 26.61 7.28 27.56
N LEU A 542 27.93 7.33 27.31
CA LEU A 542 28.53 8.22 26.31
C LEU A 542 27.98 7.99 24.90
N ILE A 543 27.84 6.72 24.46
CA ILE A 543 27.19 6.39 23.19
C ILE A 543 25.73 6.88 23.20
N GLY A 544 24.97 6.59 24.26
CA GLY A 544 23.59 7.05 24.40
C GLY A 544 23.45 8.57 24.31
N THR A 545 24.32 9.32 24.97
CA THR A 545 24.36 10.79 24.93
C THR A 545 24.65 11.32 23.52
N ILE A 546 25.59 10.73 22.77
CA ILE A 546 25.88 11.16 21.39
C ILE A 546 24.67 10.88 20.46
N PHE A 547 24.02 9.73 20.59
CA PHE A 547 22.77 9.43 19.85
C PHE A 547 21.58 10.33 20.29
N SER A 548 21.58 10.80 21.54
CA SER A 548 20.61 11.76 22.10
C SER A 548 20.81 13.16 21.49
N PHE A 549 22.07 13.65 21.41
CA PHE A 549 22.42 14.91 20.74
C PHE A 549 22.17 14.86 19.22
N GLY A 550 22.58 13.78 18.55
CA GLY A 550 22.32 13.54 17.12
C GLY A 550 20.86 13.18 16.79
N GLN A 551 19.95 13.35 17.74
CA GLN A 551 18.51 13.41 17.50
C GLN A 551 17.93 14.76 17.98
N LEU A 552 18.49 15.39 19.02
CA LEU A 552 18.17 16.76 19.44
C LEU A 552 18.29 17.76 18.27
N ILE A 553 19.47 17.85 17.63
CA ILE A 553 19.75 18.90 16.64
C ILE A 553 18.85 18.79 15.40
N PRO A 554 18.61 17.59 14.81
CA PRO A 554 17.63 17.46 13.75
C PRO A 554 16.20 17.80 14.21
N ILE A 555 15.75 17.34 15.39
CA ILE A 555 14.40 17.66 15.89
C ILE A 555 14.23 19.17 16.17
N MET A 556 15.29 19.88 16.58
CA MET A 556 15.29 21.35 16.62
C MET A 556 15.09 21.94 15.23
N SER A 557 15.90 21.53 14.23
CA SER A 557 15.78 22.01 12.84
C SER A 557 14.39 21.81 12.24
N ALA A 558 13.65 20.76 12.62
CA ALA A 558 12.28 20.55 12.16
C ALA A 558 11.36 21.77 12.41
N SER A 559 11.50 22.44 13.56
CA SER A 559 10.61 23.53 14.01
C SER A 559 11.29 24.91 14.11
N MET A 560 12.62 24.97 14.16
CA MET A 560 13.39 26.20 14.44
C MET A 560 13.14 27.39 13.51
N ILE A 561 12.61 27.17 12.30
CA ILE A 561 12.25 28.29 11.40
C ILE A 561 10.90 28.96 11.73
N ALA A 562 10.10 28.43 12.67
CA ALA A 562 8.75 28.92 12.96
C ALA A 562 8.67 30.45 13.23
N PRO A 563 9.55 31.06 14.07
CA PRO A 563 9.53 32.52 14.31
C PRO A 563 9.97 33.36 13.11
N SER A 564 10.64 32.76 12.12
CA SER A 564 11.15 33.41 10.91
C SER A 564 10.37 33.07 9.64
N LEU A 565 9.18 32.46 9.75
CA LEU A 565 8.37 32.15 8.57
C LEU A 565 7.96 33.39 7.77
N GLY A 566 7.76 34.54 8.44
CA GLY A 566 7.53 35.83 7.78
C GLY A 566 8.75 36.30 6.96
N ASP A 567 9.95 36.21 7.55
CA ASP A 567 11.21 36.59 6.87
C ASP A 567 11.46 35.71 5.63
N ILE A 568 11.26 34.40 5.80
CA ILE A 568 11.43 33.40 4.74
C ILE A 568 10.37 33.59 3.64
N ALA A 569 9.13 33.94 4.00
CA ALA A 569 8.08 34.26 3.04
C ALA A 569 8.44 35.49 2.20
N HIS A 570 8.91 36.56 2.85
CA HIS A 570 9.35 37.80 2.20
C HIS A 570 10.56 37.56 1.28
N ASP A 571 11.67 37.03 1.81
CA ASP A 571 12.95 36.93 1.11
C ASP A 571 12.93 35.92 -0.06
N LEU A 572 12.13 34.87 0.04
CA LEU A 572 11.91 33.89 -1.02
C LEU A 572 10.74 34.26 -1.95
N ARG A 573 10.00 35.34 -1.64
CA ARG A 573 8.80 35.81 -2.35
C ARG A 573 7.72 34.73 -2.50
N ILE A 574 7.40 34.06 -1.40
CA ILE A 574 6.40 32.98 -1.32
C ILE A 574 5.24 33.33 -0.39
N SER A 575 4.07 32.72 -0.59
CA SER A 575 2.92 32.92 0.31
C SER A 575 3.13 32.29 1.69
N ALA A 576 2.37 32.74 2.69
CA ALA A 576 2.40 32.17 4.04
C ALA A 576 2.08 30.65 4.06
N ALA A 577 1.21 30.17 3.17
CA ALA A 577 0.94 28.74 3.01
C ALA A 577 2.17 27.98 2.46
N THR A 578 2.91 28.57 1.51
CA THR A 578 4.16 27.99 0.99
C THR A 578 5.30 28.06 2.01
N ALA A 579 5.29 29.05 2.92
CA ALA A 579 6.18 29.07 4.08
C ALA A 579 5.84 27.96 5.08
N GLN A 580 4.55 27.67 5.33
CA GLN A 580 4.16 26.49 6.12
C GLN A 580 4.55 25.16 5.44
N ILE A 581 4.47 25.06 4.10
CA ILE A 581 5.04 23.92 3.35
C ILE A 581 6.56 23.82 3.55
N THR A 582 7.28 24.94 3.63
CA THR A 582 8.73 24.97 3.93
C THR A 582 9.03 24.44 5.34
N LEU A 583 8.19 24.74 6.33
CA LEU A 583 8.28 24.12 7.66
C LEU A 583 7.96 22.62 7.59
N SER A 584 6.80 22.26 7.06
CA SER A 584 6.22 20.93 7.22
C SER A 584 6.82 19.86 6.30
N SER A 585 7.38 20.24 5.15
CA SER A 585 8.05 19.33 4.18
C SER A 585 9.19 18.52 4.80
N TYR A 586 9.77 19.00 5.91
CA TYR A 586 10.71 18.24 6.73
C TYR A 586 10.12 16.92 7.24
N PHE A 587 8.85 16.92 7.66
CA PHE A 587 8.16 15.71 8.11
C PHE A 587 7.94 14.72 6.96
N LEU A 588 7.72 15.20 5.73
CA LEU A 588 7.58 14.33 4.56
C LEU A 588 8.87 13.51 4.30
N GLY A 589 10.05 14.10 4.55
CA GLY A 589 11.33 13.37 4.55
C GLY A 589 11.40 12.31 5.66
N MET A 590 11.00 12.68 6.88
CA MET A 590 10.95 11.76 8.03
C MET A 590 9.90 10.65 7.90
N ALA A 591 8.90 10.77 7.02
CA ALA A 591 7.88 9.75 6.81
C ALA A 591 8.43 8.49 6.15
N PHE A 592 9.19 8.64 5.05
CA PHE A 592 9.59 7.50 4.20
C PHE A 592 10.99 6.96 4.51
N ALA A 593 11.92 7.80 4.94
CA ALA A 593 13.30 7.38 5.20
C ALA A 593 13.48 6.35 6.35
N PRO A 594 12.64 6.25 7.41
CA PRO A 594 12.75 5.20 8.42
C PRO A 594 12.66 3.78 7.85
N LEU A 595 11.88 3.59 6.78
CA LEU A 595 11.74 2.31 6.07
C LEU A 595 13.11 1.83 5.55
N VAL A 596 13.87 2.75 4.95
CA VAL A 596 15.18 2.51 4.36
C VAL A 596 16.26 2.40 5.45
N ILE A 597 16.26 3.31 6.42
CA ILE A 597 17.25 3.36 7.51
C ILE A 597 17.20 2.10 8.38
N ALA A 598 16.00 1.59 8.69
CA ALA A 598 15.84 0.36 9.47
C ALA A 598 16.55 -0.82 8.78
N ALA A 599 16.19 -1.10 7.52
CA ALA A 599 16.74 -2.18 6.71
C ALA A 599 18.27 -2.03 6.51
N LEU A 600 18.76 -0.84 6.15
CA LEU A 600 20.19 -0.58 6.01
C LEU A 600 20.95 -0.86 7.32
N SER A 601 20.38 -0.55 8.48
CA SER A 601 21.04 -0.75 9.77
C SER A 601 21.18 -2.23 10.17
N GLU A 602 20.22 -3.07 9.76
CA GLU A 602 20.26 -4.53 9.96
C GLU A 602 21.23 -5.21 8.97
N MET A 603 21.32 -4.69 7.74
CA MET A 603 22.28 -5.17 6.76
C MET A 603 23.74 -4.81 7.11
N TYR A 604 24.00 -3.52 7.38
CA TYR A 604 25.35 -2.92 7.41
C TYR A 604 25.88 -2.54 8.80
N GLY A 605 25.01 -2.48 9.81
CA GLY A 605 25.33 -2.07 11.19
C GLY A 605 24.87 -0.65 11.53
N ARG A 606 24.67 -0.37 12.83
CA ARG A 606 24.08 0.90 13.30
C ARG A 606 25.01 2.08 13.05
N LYS A 607 26.31 1.95 13.36
CA LYS A 607 27.28 3.06 13.27
C LYS A 607 27.33 3.64 11.85
N LYS A 608 27.42 2.78 10.83
CA LYS A 608 27.58 3.22 9.43
C LYS A 608 26.37 4.02 8.95
N VAL A 609 25.17 3.57 9.28
CA VAL A 609 23.94 4.24 8.88
C VAL A 609 23.75 5.55 9.65
N TRP A 610 24.00 5.56 10.97
CA TRP A 610 23.98 6.80 11.75
C TRP A 610 24.94 7.86 11.21
N VAL A 611 26.20 7.48 10.92
CA VAL A 611 27.18 8.40 10.32
C VAL A 611 26.71 8.93 8.97
N GLY A 612 26.23 8.05 8.08
CA GLY A 612 25.77 8.45 6.73
C GLY A 612 24.57 9.39 6.75
N CYS A 613 23.59 9.14 7.62
CA CYS A 613 22.38 9.95 7.70
C CYS A 613 22.60 11.32 8.36
N ASN A 614 23.48 11.44 9.37
CA ASN A 614 23.84 12.75 9.93
C ASN A 614 24.70 13.56 8.95
N ALA A 615 25.65 12.92 8.23
CA ALA A 615 26.39 13.59 7.16
C ALA A 615 25.47 14.11 6.04
N TRP A 616 24.43 13.34 5.69
CA TRP A 616 23.39 13.74 4.75
C TRP A 616 22.51 14.89 5.29
N TYR A 617 22.13 14.83 6.57
CA TYR A 617 21.41 15.91 7.24
C TYR A 617 22.23 17.21 7.21
N VAL A 618 23.50 17.20 7.63
CA VAL A 618 24.39 18.37 7.62
C VAL A 618 24.48 18.99 6.21
N LEU A 619 24.68 18.17 5.18
CA LEU A 619 24.77 18.63 3.79
C LEU A 619 23.48 19.34 3.34
N TRP A 620 22.33 18.68 3.45
CA TRP A 620 21.07 19.24 2.95
C TRP A 620 20.54 20.39 3.81
N ASN A 621 20.76 20.36 5.12
CA ASN A 621 20.38 21.43 6.03
C ASN A 621 21.18 22.71 5.70
N ALA A 622 22.50 22.60 5.46
CA ALA A 622 23.35 23.73 5.09
C ALA A 622 23.01 24.33 3.69
N LEU A 623 22.48 23.51 2.78
CA LEU A 623 22.07 23.92 1.43
C LEU A 623 20.69 24.61 1.38
N CYS A 624 19.78 24.33 2.32
CA CYS A 624 18.42 24.89 2.35
C CYS A 624 18.33 26.42 2.07
N PRO A 625 19.11 27.31 2.72
CA PRO A 625 19.00 28.76 2.52
C PRO A 625 19.76 29.29 1.29
N VAL A 626 20.52 28.45 0.58
CA VAL A 626 21.48 28.90 -0.44
C VAL A 626 20.77 29.48 -1.67
N GLY A 627 21.28 30.60 -2.19
CA GLY A 627 20.79 31.22 -3.42
C GLY A 627 19.36 31.77 -3.37
N ARG A 628 18.73 31.88 -2.19
CA ARG A 628 17.33 32.35 -2.01
C ARG A 628 16.31 31.63 -2.92
N SER A 629 16.51 30.33 -3.15
CA SER A 629 15.68 29.52 -4.04
C SER A 629 14.60 28.77 -3.26
N ALA A 630 13.32 29.15 -3.42
CA ALA A 630 12.20 28.45 -2.79
C ALA A 630 12.10 26.95 -3.16
N PRO A 631 12.36 26.51 -4.41
CA PRO A 631 12.45 25.08 -4.74
C PRO A 631 13.58 24.36 -4.00
N LEU A 632 14.77 24.97 -3.89
CA LEU A 632 15.89 24.39 -3.15
C LEU A 632 15.59 24.31 -1.64
N MET A 633 14.93 25.33 -1.09
CA MET A 633 14.46 25.34 0.29
C MET A 633 13.51 24.17 0.54
N ILE A 634 12.42 24.03 -0.23
CA ILE A 634 11.41 22.97 -0.01
C ILE A 634 12.01 21.57 -0.24
N VAL A 635 12.75 21.34 -1.34
CA VAL A 635 13.39 20.05 -1.61
C VAL A 635 14.48 19.75 -0.57
N GLY A 636 15.29 20.75 -0.21
CA GLY A 636 16.31 20.65 0.83
C GLY A 636 15.73 20.27 2.18
N ARG A 637 14.56 20.81 2.58
CA ARG A 637 13.86 20.44 3.81
C ARG A 637 13.41 18.98 3.80
N VAL A 638 12.86 18.47 2.69
CA VAL A 638 12.55 17.02 2.53
C VAL A 638 13.81 16.17 2.68
N MET A 639 14.89 16.52 1.96
CA MET A 639 16.15 15.75 1.97
C MET A 639 16.84 15.79 3.34
N THR A 640 16.76 16.92 4.05
CA THR A 640 17.20 17.09 5.44
C THR A 640 16.43 16.18 6.38
N GLY A 641 15.10 16.18 6.29
CA GLY A 641 14.23 15.29 7.07
C GLY A 641 14.53 13.80 6.84
N ALA A 642 14.90 13.42 5.62
CA ALA A 642 15.31 12.05 5.31
C ALA A 642 16.61 11.61 6.01
N GLY A 643 17.52 12.54 6.34
CA GLY A 643 18.67 12.26 7.22
C GLY A 643 18.28 12.24 8.70
N ALA A 644 17.47 13.23 9.11
CA ALA A 644 17.07 13.50 10.50
C ALA A 644 16.43 12.32 11.22
N CYS A 645 15.59 11.53 10.54
CA CYS A 645 14.86 10.43 11.18
C CYS A 645 15.76 9.24 11.58
N VAL A 646 17.08 9.30 11.37
CA VAL A 646 18.00 8.26 11.83
C VAL A 646 18.01 8.10 13.35
N GLY A 647 17.88 9.21 14.11
CA GLY A 647 17.71 9.15 15.56
C GLY A 647 16.40 8.46 15.95
N VAL A 648 15.29 8.85 15.32
CA VAL A 648 13.95 8.25 15.52
C VAL A 648 13.96 6.75 15.23
N THR A 649 14.75 6.31 14.26
CA THR A 649 14.81 4.91 13.80
C THR A 649 15.78 4.05 14.62
N LEU A 650 16.94 4.59 15.00
CA LEU A 650 18.05 3.80 15.57
C LEU A 650 18.22 3.95 17.08
N ASN A 651 17.72 4.99 17.74
CA ASN A 651 17.98 5.23 19.17
C ASN A 651 17.43 4.09 20.06
N GLY A 652 16.22 3.59 19.78
CA GLY A 652 15.66 2.41 20.46
C GLY A 652 16.48 1.12 20.22
N PRO A 653 16.74 0.73 18.96
CA PRO A 653 17.57 -0.43 18.62
C PRO A 653 18.99 -0.39 19.19
N VAL A 654 19.69 0.74 19.16
CA VAL A 654 21.05 0.88 19.71
C VAL A 654 21.04 0.73 21.24
N MET A 655 20.04 1.26 21.94
CA MET A 655 19.88 1.02 23.37
C MET A 655 19.56 -0.44 23.69
N ALA A 656 18.78 -1.12 22.84
CA ALA A 656 18.51 -2.55 22.97
C ALA A 656 19.75 -3.42 22.70
N ASP A 657 20.60 -3.04 21.74
CA ASP A 657 21.90 -3.70 21.49
C ASP A 657 22.86 -3.57 22.71
N LEU A 658 22.69 -2.56 23.57
CA LEU A 658 23.59 -2.24 24.70
C LEU A 658 23.08 -2.67 26.09
N TYR A 659 21.76 -2.73 26.31
CA TYR A 659 21.16 -2.92 27.64
C TYR A 659 20.15 -4.06 27.69
N GLY A 660 20.33 -4.97 28.66
CA GLY A 660 19.39 -6.06 28.91
C GLY A 660 18.05 -5.59 29.48
N LYS A 661 17.02 -6.44 29.38
CA LYS A 661 15.61 -6.15 29.73
C LYS A 661 15.43 -5.39 31.06
N LYS A 662 16.20 -5.74 32.10
CA LYS A 662 16.12 -5.14 33.45
C LYS A 662 16.50 -3.65 33.53
N ASP A 663 17.32 -3.15 32.60
CA ASP A 663 17.82 -1.77 32.60
C ASP A 663 17.19 -0.92 31.47
N ARG A 664 16.20 -1.46 30.74
CA ARG A 664 15.66 -0.87 29.50
C ARG A 664 15.02 0.52 29.70
N GLY A 665 14.43 0.79 30.86
CA GLY A 665 13.92 2.12 31.23
C GLY A 665 15.04 3.16 31.38
N LYS A 666 16.18 2.79 31.97
CA LYS A 666 17.35 3.67 32.11
C LYS A 666 17.95 4.01 30.74
N SER A 667 18.08 3.01 29.87
CA SER A 667 18.64 3.22 28.54
C SER A 667 17.75 4.09 27.65
N LEU A 668 16.42 3.91 27.73
CA LEU A 668 15.48 4.77 27.02
C LEU A 668 15.58 6.22 27.53
N ALA A 669 15.60 6.43 28.85
CA ALA A 669 15.71 7.75 29.44
C ALA A 669 16.96 8.54 28.98
N ILE A 670 18.13 7.89 28.87
CA ILE A 670 19.36 8.52 28.36
C ILE A 670 19.16 9.01 26.90
N VAL A 671 18.56 8.18 26.06
CA VAL A 671 18.50 8.42 24.61
C VAL A 671 17.31 9.31 24.18
N THR A 672 16.28 9.48 25.02
CA THR A 672 15.12 10.35 24.72
C THR A 672 15.11 11.69 25.45
N LEU A 673 15.94 11.88 26.49
CA LEU A 673 15.92 13.10 27.31
C LEU A 673 16.11 14.40 26.51
N LEU A 674 17.16 14.47 25.68
CA LEU A 674 17.42 15.67 24.87
C LEU A 674 16.44 15.79 23.69
N PRO A 675 16.14 14.72 22.91
CA PRO A 675 15.15 14.76 21.83
C PRO A 675 13.77 15.33 22.20
N TYR A 676 13.29 15.13 23.43
CA TYR A 676 11.99 15.68 23.88
C TYR A 676 11.99 17.20 24.11
N LEU A 677 13.17 17.81 24.31
CA LEU A 677 13.32 19.27 24.39
C LEU A 677 13.46 19.91 23.00
N GLY A 678 13.93 19.15 22.00
CA GLY A 678 14.24 19.64 20.66
C GLY A 678 13.16 20.49 19.99
N PRO A 679 11.87 20.11 19.97
CA PRO A 679 10.86 20.90 19.28
C PRO A 679 10.59 22.27 19.93
N ALA A 680 10.92 22.44 21.21
CA ALA A 680 10.77 23.71 21.93
C ALA A 680 12.05 24.55 21.91
N LEU A 681 13.21 23.90 22.07
CA LEU A 681 14.52 24.56 21.97
C LEU A 681 14.80 25.07 20.55
N GLY A 682 14.27 24.41 19.51
CA GLY A 682 14.37 24.86 18.13
C GLY A 682 13.87 26.29 17.97
N PRO A 683 12.55 26.56 18.11
CA PRO A 683 11.98 27.90 17.98
C PRO A 683 12.57 28.92 18.95
N LEU A 684 12.97 28.52 20.17
CA LEU A 684 13.66 29.40 21.12
C LEU A 684 15.00 29.92 20.55
N VAL A 685 15.84 29.05 19.99
CA VAL A 685 17.07 29.48 19.30
C VAL A 685 16.73 30.19 17.98
N GLY A 686 15.67 29.76 17.30
CA GLY A 686 15.19 30.33 16.04
C GLY A 686 14.76 31.80 16.14
N GLY A 687 14.04 32.17 17.19
CA GLY A 687 13.62 33.56 17.44
C GLY A 687 14.81 34.48 17.74
N VAL A 688 15.74 34.02 18.58
CA VAL A 688 16.99 34.75 18.87
C VAL A 688 17.83 34.95 17.60
N VAL A 689 18.04 33.88 16.81
CA VAL A 689 18.83 33.97 15.56
C VAL A 689 18.10 34.79 14.48
N GLY A 690 16.78 34.69 14.37
CA GLY A 690 15.96 35.39 13.37
C GLY A 690 15.58 36.83 13.73
N GLU A 691 15.89 37.29 14.95
CA GLU A 691 15.78 38.70 15.37
C GLU A 691 17.13 39.40 15.34
N LEU A 692 18.20 38.73 15.78
CA LEU A 692 19.54 39.33 15.90
C LEU A 692 20.43 39.13 14.65
N ILE A 693 20.12 38.15 13.80
CA ILE A 693 20.92 37.76 12.61
C ILE A 693 19.96 37.52 11.42
N HIS A 694 20.50 37.44 10.20
CA HIS A 694 19.75 36.96 9.03
C HIS A 694 19.35 35.47 9.20
N TRP A 695 18.07 35.16 8.96
CA TRP A 695 17.44 33.85 9.20
C TRP A 695 18.18 32.64 8.59
N SER A 696 18.98 32.81 7.52
CA SER A 696 19.79 31.73 6.94
C SER A 696 20.75 31.07 7.95
N TRP A 697 21.20 31.81 8.96
CA TRP A 697 22.08 31.29 10.00
C TRP A 697 21.42 30.22 10.88
N ILE A 698 20.08 30.15 10.93
CA ILE A 698 19.35 29.04 11.57
C ILE A 698 19.86 27.69 11.03
N PHE A 699 19.99 27.59 9.71
CA PHE A 699 20.43 26.39 9.04
C PHE A 699 21.92 26.12 9.26
N TRP A 700 22.77 27.15 9.12
CA TRP A 700 24.22 26.97 9.25
C TRP A 700 24.65 26.64 10.69
N ILE A 701 24.07 27.27 11.70
CA ILE A 701 24.33 26.95 13.11
C ILE A 701 23.95 25.51 13.43
N MET A 702 22.73 25.07 13.05
CA MET A 702 22.31 23.66 13.24
C MET A 702 23.20 22.67 12.48
N SER A 703 23.72 23.04 11.31
CA SER A 703 24.63 22.20 10.52
C SER A 703 26.02 22.10 11.15
N ILE A 704 26.54 23.19 11.72
CA ILE A 704 27.84 23.22 12.42
C ILE A 704 27.77 22.38 13.71
N VAL A 705 26.71 22.54 14.50
CA VAL A 705 26.55 21.78 15.76
C VAL A 705 26.39 20.28 15.48
N ASP A 706 25.58 19.90 14.49
CA ASP A 706 25.45 18.49 14.14
C ASP A 706 26.73 17.92 13.49
N ALA A 707 27.48 18.71 12.71
CA ALA A 707 28.80 18.29 12.22
C ALA A 707 29.79 17.97 13.36
N ILE A 708 29.76 18.73 14.47
CA ILE A 708 30.55 18.43 15.67
C ILE A 708 30.07 17.12 16.32
N VAL A 709 28.76 16.91 16.45
CA VAL A 709 28.19 15.66 16.99
C VAL A 709 28.53 14.45 16.10
N LEU A 710 28.50 14.62 14.78
CA LEU A 710 28.90 13.64 13.77
C LEU A 710 30.39 13.30 13.89
N LEU A 711 31.28 14.29 14.06
CA LEU A 711 32.71 14.07 14.27
C LEU A 711 32.98 13.31 15.59
N LEU A 712 32.32 13.70 16.67
CA LEU A 712 32.38 12.96 17.94
C LEU A 712 31.86 11.52 17.78
N GLY A 713 30.76 11.32 17.05
CA GLY A 713 30.22 10.00 16.77
C GLY A 713 31.10 9.14 15.86
N LEU A 714 31.76 9.75 14.87
CA LEU A 714 32.77 9.11 14.01
C LEU A 714 33.94 8.55 14.83
N LEU A 715 34.40 9.28 15.85
CA LEU A 715 35.50 8.87 16.72
C LEU A 715 35.04 7.88 17.81
N VAL A 716 33.96 8.19 18.52
CA VAL A 716 33.57 7.53 19.79
C VAL A 716 32.62 6.35 19.61
N ILE A 717 31.62 6.44 18.73
CA ILE A 717 30.64 5.35 18.57
C ILE A 717 31.36 4.11 18.03
N GLN A 718 31.00 2.93 18.53
CA GLN A 718 31.41 1.65 17.94
C GLN A 718 30.19 0.85 17.50
N GLU A 719 30.43 -0.21 16.72
CA GLU A 719 29.35 -1.05 16.21
C GLU A 719 28.67 -1.80 17.37
N THR A 720 27.37 -1.62 17.53
CA THR A 720 26.57 -2.29 18.58
C THR A 720 25.86 -3.53 18.06
N TYR A 721 25.58 -3.63 16.77
CA TYR A 721 24.69 -4.67 16.26
C TYR A 721 25.37 -6.05 16.26
N THR A 722 24.96 -6.90 17.20
CA THR A 722 25.53 -8.23 17.46
C THR A 722 25.69 -9.08 16.19
N PRO A 723 24.69 -9.21 15.29
CA PRO A 723 24.86 -9.98 14.05
C PRO A 723 25.92 -9.43 13.08
N VAL A 724 26.29 -8.14 13.16
CA VAL A 724 27.41 -7.59 12.38
C VAL A 724 28.75 -7.82 13.09
N LEU A 725 28.79 -7.75 14.42
CA LEU A 725 29.97 -8.09 15.22
C LEU A 725 30.37 -9.58 15.04
N LEU A 726 29.41 -10.50 15.14
CA LEU A 726 29.65 -11.92 14.94
C LEU A 726 30.05 -12.24 13.48
N ARG A 727 29.42 -11.61 12.47
CA ARG A 727 29.88 -11.70 11.07
C ARG A 727 31.33 -11.23 10.88
N ARG A 728 31.79 -10.19 11.61
CA ARG A 728 33.19 -9.75 11.62
C ARG A 728 34.12 -10.73 12.36
N LYS A 729 33.65 -11.35 13.45
CA LYS A 729 34.38 -12.38 14.22
C LYS A 729 34.61 -13.63 13.35
N ALA A 730 33.55 -14.17 12.73
CA ALA A 730 33.63 -15.30 11.80
C ALA A 730 34.63 -15.07 10.67
N ARG A 731 34.51 -13.93 9.96
CA ARG A 731 35.41 -13.59 8.83
C ARG A 731 36.88 -13.46 9.25
N LYS A 732 37.17 -13.05 10.50
CA LYS A 732 38.55 -13.07 11.05
C LYS A 732 39.04 -14.46 11.43
N GLN A 733 38.14 -15.37 11.79
CA GLN A 733 38.45 -16.74 12.22
C GLN A 733 38.40 -17.77 11.08
N GLY A 734 38.11 -17.35 9.84
CA GLY A 734 37.96 -18.25 8.69
C GLY A 734 36.74 -19.18 8.78
N THR A 735 35.84 -18.97 9.75
CA THR A 735 34.68 -19.84 9.97
C THR A 735 33.52 -19.49 9.04
N ALA A 736 32.77 -20.51 8.62
CA ALA A 736 31.62 -20.35 7.74
C ALA A 736 30.55 -19.47 8.42
N ILE A 737 30.16 -18.39 7.74
CA ILE A 737 29.04 -17.55 8.18
C ILE A 737 27.74 -18.31 7.87
N PRO A 738 26.83 -18.52 8.84
CA PRO A 738 25.51 -19.07 8.56
C PRO A 738 24.69 -18.07 7.75
N HIS A 739 24.77 -18.18 6.43
CA HIS A 739 23.72 -17.70 5.54
C HIS A 739 22.59 -18.74 5.50
N LYS A 740 21.34 -18.28 5.49
CA LYS A 740 20.28 -19.07 4.84
C LYS A 740 20.72 -19.32 3.40
N SER A 741 20.86 -20.57 3.01
CA SER A 741 21.25 -20.97 1.66
C SER A 741 20.28 -20.40 0.63
N GLY A 742 20.80 -19.64 -0.34
CA GLY A 742 20.00 -19.00 -1.41
C GLY A 742 19.67 -17.51 -1.23
N GLU A 743 19.74 -16.95 -0.01
CA GLU A 743 19.39 -15.53 0.20
C GLU A 743 20.44 -14.56 -0.40
N THR A 744 20.10 -13.92 -1.52
CA THR A 744 20.89 -12.80 -2.06
C THR A 744 20.74 -11.55 -1.20
N LYS A 745 21.78 -10.68 -1.19
CA LYS A 745 21.73 -9.37 -0.50
C LYS A 745 20.52 -8.53 -0.92
N LEU A 746 20.11 -8.61 -2.19
CA LEU A 746 18.97 -7.89 -2.74
C LEU A 746 17.64 -8.45 -2.25
N SER A 747 17.50 -9.79 -2.18
CA SER A 747 16.30 -10.43 -1.61
C SER A 747 16.12 -10.03 -0.15
N ARG A 748 17.19 -10.15 0.66
CA ARG A 748 17.16 -9.73 2.06
C ARG A 748 16.84 -8.24 2.24
N MET A 749 17.49 -7.35 1.47
CA MET A 749 17.18 -5.92 1.50
C MET A 749 15.70 -5.65 1.20
N LYS A 750 15.14 -6.36 0.22
CA LYS A 750 13.73 -6.25 -0.15
C LYS A 750 12.80 -6.72 0.98
N THR A 751 13.10 -7.85 1.62
CA THR A 751 12.34 -8.34 2.79
C THR A 751 12.43 -7.37 3.99
N ASP A 752 13.63 -6.89 4.32
CA ASP A 752 13.86 -5.98 5.44
C ASP A 752 13.19 -4.60 5.21
N LEU A 753 13.23 -4.06 3.97
CA LEU A 753 12.58 -2.80 3.55
C LEU A 753 11.05 -2.85 3.64
N LEU A 754 10.46 -4.03 3.39
CA LEU A 754 9.02 -4.18 3.19
C LEU A 754 8.31 -4.75 4.44
N ARG A 755 9.06 -5.24 5.43
CA ARG A 755 8.55 -5.61 6.76
C ARG A 755 7.74 -4.50 7.46
N PRO A 756 8.12 -3.21 7.45
CA PRO A 756 7.29 -2.14 8.04
C PRO A 756 5.96 -1.97 7.30
N LEU A 757 5.96 -2.06 5.96
CA LEU A 757 4.74 -1.95 5.16
C LEU A 757 3.84 -3.18 5.34
N HIS A 758 4.43 -4.37 5.49
CA HIS A 758 3.69 -5.58 5.83
C HIS A 758 3.00 -5.46 7.21
N ILE A 759 3.72 -4.93 8.21
CA ILE A 759 3.15 -4.63 9.54
C ILE A 759 2.00 -3.60 9.38
N LEU A 760 2.22 -2.51 8.64
CA LEU A 760 1.22 -1.47 8.43
C LEU A 760 -0.07 -2.02 7.78
N VAL A 761 0.04 -2.86 6.74
CA VAL A 761 -1.13 -3.39 6.03
C VAL A 761 -1.85 -4.50 6.82
N HIS A 762 -1.13 -5.45 7.42
CA HIS A 762 -1.74 -6.69 7.93
C HIS A 762 -2.04 -6.69 9.43
N ARG A 763 -1.48 -5.77 10.23
CA ARG A 763 -1.57 -5.82 11.70
C ARG A 763 -2.55 -4.73 12.19
N PRO A 764 -3.88 -4.96 12.25
CA PRO A 764 -4.87 -3.89 12.49
C PRO A 764 -4.66 -3.12 13.81
N VAL A 765 -4.02 -3.75 14.81
CA VAL A 765 -3.61 -3.05 16.06
C VAL A 765 -2.70 -1.85 15.80
N ILE A 766 -1.84 -1.88 14.77
CA ILE A 766 -0.94 -0.76 14.47
C ILE A 766 -1.71 0.48 14.04
N TRP A 767 -2.86 0.34 13.35
CA TRP A 767 -3.69 1.49 12.96
C TRP A 767 -4.35 2.17 14.17
N LEU A 768 -4.83 1.40 15.14
CA LEU A 768 -5.43 1.96 16.37
C LEU A 768 -4.38 2.70 17.22
N ILE A 769 -3.18 2.12 17.35
CA ILE A 769 -2.03 2.75 18.02
C ILE A 769 -1.57 4.00 17.26
N SER A 770 -1.49 3.91 15.93
CA SER A 770 -1.03 5.01 15.08
C SER A 770 -2.05 6.13 14.98
N LEU A 771 -3.36 5.88 15.13
CA LEU A 771 -4.39 6.90 15.11
C LEU A 771 -4.20 7.91 16.24
N GLU A 772 -3.99 7.43 17.47
CA GLU A 772 -3.70 8.28 18.62
C GLU A 772 -2.39 9.05 18.43
N GLY A 773 -1.29 8.33 18.17
CA GLY A 773 0.03 8.95 18.05
C GLY A 773 0.15 9.92 16.87
N THR A 774 -0.62 9.69 15.80
CA THR A 774 -0.72 10.59 14.64
C THR A 774 -1.56 11.81 14.94
N LEU A 775 -2.71 11.65 15.60
CA LEU A 775 -3.60 12.76 15.91
C LEU A 775 -2.96 13.70 16.94
N SER A 776 -2.37 13.15 18.00
CA SER A 776 -1.59 13.93 18.97
C SER A 776 -0.42 14.66 18.31
N PHE A 777 0.38 13.96 17.49
CA PHE A 777 1.53 14.58 16.84
C PHE A 777 1.14 15.62 15.76
N GLY A 778 0.06 15.40 15.01
CA GLY A 778 -0.45 16.35 14.03
C GLY A 778 -0.96 17.64 14.68
N VAL A 779 -1.75 17.53 15.74
CA VAL A 779 -2.23 18.68 16.52
C VAL A 779 -1.07 19.41 17.22
N TYR A 780 -0.08 18.67 17.72
CA TYR A 780 1.16 19.23 18.25
C TYR A 780 1.94 20.03 17.21
N CYS A 781 2.05 19.52 15.97
CA CYS A 781 2.68 20.25 14.86
C CYS A 781 1.90 21.52 14.47
N ILE A 782 0.56 21.52 14.51
CA ILE A 782 -0.22 22.77 14.34
C ILE A 782 0.18 23.78 15.40
N MET A 783 0.02 23.45 16.69
CA MET A 783 0.29 24.39 17.77
C MET A 783 1.73 24.91 17.71
N LEU A 784 2.71 24.03 17.48
CA LEU A 784 4.12 24.40 17.40
C LEU A 784 4.43 25.35 16.22
N SER A 785 3.73 25.20 15.09
CA SER A 785 3.86 26.05 13.91
C SER A 785 3.17 27.42 14.05
N SER A 786 2.12 27.52 14.86
CA SER A 786 1.37 28.75 15.11
C SER A 786 1.76 29.48 16.41
N TYR A 787 2.50 28.85 17.32
CA TYR A 787 2.78 29.41 18.65
C TYR A 787 3.50 30.77 18.54
N ALA A 788 4.56 30.84 17.74
CA ALA A 788 5.27 32.10 17.51
C ALA A 788 4.37 33.18 16.89
N THR A 789 3.52 32.79 15.93
CA THR A 789 2.57 33.66 15.23
C THR A 789 1.50 34.23 16.16
N LEU A 790 1.00 33.46 17.14
CA LEU A 790 0.07 33.98 18.16
C LEU A 790 0.70 35.15 18.92
N TRP A 791 1.93 34.98 19.40
CA TRP A 791 2.61 35.99 20.20
C TRP A 791 3.01 37.24 19.41
N ILE A 792 3.41 37.08 18.14
CA ILE A 792 3.79 38.18 17.26
C ILE A 792 2.54 38.92 16.74
N ASP A 793 1.60 38.20 16.14
CA ASP A 793 0.49 38.83 15.41
C ASP A 793 -0.61 39.33 16.35
N LYS A 794 -0.86 38.64 17.48
CA LYS A 794 -1.97 38.96 18.40
C LYS A 794 -1.56 39.56 19.74
N TYR A 795 -0.41 39.17 20.30
CA TYR A 795 0.15 39.81 21.51
C TYR A 795 1.22 40.88 21.19
N HIS A 796 1.50 41.15 19.91
CA HIS A 796 2.40 42.20 19.42
C HIS A 796 3.82 42.15 20.01
N GLN A 797 4.32 40.94 20.31
CA GLN A 797 5.65 40.71 20.85
C GLN A 797 6.73 40.63 19.74
N SER A 798 7.99 40.88 20.08
CA SER A 798 9.11 40.55 19.19
C SER A 798 9.27 39.03 19.02
N LYS A 799 9.98 38.58 17.99
CA LYS A 799 10.25 37.16 17.73
C LYS A 799 11.05 36.55 18.88
N LEU A 800 11.96 37.31 19.48
CA LEU A 800 12.73 36.89 20.65
C LEU A 800 11.80 36.63 21.84
N ILE A 801 10.93 37.57 22.21
CA ILE A 801 10.00 37.42 23.35
C ILE A 801 9.00 36.29 23.08
N SER A 802 8.41 36.27 21.88
CA SER A 802 7.57 35.18 21.35
C SER A 802 8.23 33.80 21.48
N SER A 803 9.54 33.72 21.24
CA SER A 803 10.30 32.47 21.33
C SER A 803 10.57 32.01 22.78
N VAL A 804 10.55 32.91 23.77
CA VAL A 804 10.69 32.55 25.20
C VAL A 804 9.48 31.73 25.67
N HIS A 805 8.28 32.01 25.16
CA HIS A 805 7.07 31.26 25.53
C HIS A 805 7.15 29.76 25.17
N TYR A 806 8.02 29.32 24.26
CA TYR A 806 8.25 27.88 24.00
C TYR A 806 8.82 27.12 25.24
N ILE A 807 9.25 27.82 26.30
CA ILE A 807 9.57 27.19 27.60
C ILE A 807 8.36 26.44 28.19
N SER A 808 7.11 26.86 27.93
CA SER A 808 5.91 26.12 28.36
C SER A 808 5.83 24.73 27.72
N ILE A 809 6.12 24.66 26.41
CA ILE A 809 6.19 23.41 25.62
C ILE A 809 7.32 22.50 26.14
N ALA A 810 8.48 23.07 26.48
CA ALA A 810 9.59 22.33 27.07
C ALA A 810 9.26 21.82 28.48
N LEU A 811 8.52 22.58 29.29
CA LEU A 811 8.12 22.20 30.64
C LEU A 811 7.11 21.04 30.61
N GLY A 812 6.07 21.11 29.78
CA GLY A 812 5.09 20.03 29.65
C GLY A 812 5.69 18.73 29.13
N SER A 813 6.56 18.79 28.10
CA SER A 813 7.27 17.59 27.60
C SER A 813 8.26 17.02 28.63
N THR A 814 8.91 17.87 29.43
CA THR A 814 9.81 17.45 30.53
C THR A 814 9.04 16.78 31.66
N LEU A 815 7.89 17.34 32.08
CA LEU A 815 7.02 16.75 33.09
C LEU A 815 6.50 15.36 32.64
N ALA A 816 6.08 15.24 31.38
CA ALA A 816 5.73 13.95 30.79
C ALA A 816 6.92 12.98 30.79
N GLY A 817 8.11 13.43 30.39
CA GLY A 817 9.34 12.62 30.39
C GLY A 817 9.72 12.08 31.76
N GLN A 818 9.70 12.95 32.78
CA GLN A 818 10.16 12.63 34.13
C GLN A 818 9.09 11.92 34.98
N ILE A 819 7.90 12.50 35.11
CA ILE A 819 6.84 11.94 35.97
C ILE A 819 6.17 10.78 35.24
N GLY A 820 5.81 10.98 33.97
CA GLY A 820 5.03 10.05 33.17
C GLY A 820 5.65 8.66 33.06
N SER A 821 6.93 8.58 32.66
CA SER A 821 7.66 7.30 32.55
C SER A 821 7.67 6.50 33.86
N ARG A 822 7.86 7.17 35.01
CA ARG A 822 7.84 6.56 36.35
C ARG A 822 6.44 6.06 36.73
N VAL A 823 5.38 6.79 36.36
CA VAL A 823 3.98 6.41 36.58
C VAL A 823 3.59 5.22 35.70
N LEU A 824 3.91 5.26 34.41
CA LEU A 824 3.68 4.17 33.44
C LEU A 824 4.26 2.84 33.92
N ASP A 825 5.53 2.82 34.34
CA ASP A 825 6.16 1.61 34.87
C ASP A 825 5.60 1.19 36.24
N ARG A 826 5.07 2.11 37.05
CA ARG A 826 4.39 1.76 38.31
C ARG A 826 3.03 1.09 38.04
N MET A 827 2.24 1.66 37.13
CA MET A 827 0.95 1.12 36.71
C MET A 827 1.09 -0.25 36.03
N TYR A 828 2.03 -0.38 35.08
CA TYR A 828 2.30 -1.64 34.39
C TYR A 828 2.74 -2.75 35.35
N ARG A 829 3.64 -2.46 36.30
CA ARG A 829 4.05 -3.43 37.34
C ARG A 829 2.89 -3.81 38.26
N ALA A 830 2.06 -2.87 38.69
CA ALA A 830 0.91 -3.15 39.56
C ALA A 830 -0.13 -4.05 38.88
N MET A 831 -0.42 -3.83 37.60
CA MET A 831 -1.33 -4.70 36.82
C MET A 831 -0.70 -6.06 36.52
N SER A 832 0.59 -6.10 36.16
CA SER A 832 1.31 -7.37 35.93
C SER A 832 1.36 -8.23 37.19
N ALA A 833 1.57 -7.64 38.38
CA ALA A 833 1.54 -8.34 39.66
C ALA A 833 0.16 -8.95 39.95
N ARG A 834 -0.93 -8.22 39.68
CA ARG A 834 -2.31 -8.73 39.78
C ARG A 834 -2.61 -9.89 38.80
N ASN A 835 -1.82 -10.04 37.74
CA ASN A 835 -1.92 -11.12 36.75
C ASN A 835 -0.80 -12.18 36.91
N GLY A 836 -0.41 -12.50 38.14
CA GLY A 836 0.59 -13.54 38.44
C GLY A 836 1.98 -13.25 37.85
N GLY A 837 2.33 -11.97 37.70
CA GLY A 837 3.58 -11.51 37.08
C GLY A 837 3.54 -11.41 35.55
N LYS A 838 2.48 -11.91 34.87
CA LYS A 838 2.38 -11.89 33.41
C LYS A 838 1.86 -10.52 32.92
N GLY A 839 2.77 -9.65 32.48
CA GLY A 839 2.41 -8.39 31.83
C GLY A 839 1.94 -8.57 30.38
N VAL A 840 1.05 -7.70 29.91
CA VAL A 840 0.55 -7.64 28.52
C VAL A 840 0.45 -6.18 28.04
N PRO A 841 0.56 -5.89 26.72
CA PRO A 841 0.51 -4.53 26.18
C PRO A 841 -0.71 -3.70 26.63
N GLU A 842 -1.87 -4.33 26.82
CA GLU A 842 -3.10 -3.66 27.29
C GLU A 842 -2.90 -2.93 28.63
N TYR A 843 -1.97 -3.37 29.49
CA TYR A 843 -1.64 -2.69 30.75
C TYR A 843 -0.90 -1.35 30.56
N ARG A 844 -0.65 -0.92 29.32
CA ARG A 844 -0.21 0.45 28.99
C ARG A 844 -1.40 1.40 28.75
N ILE A 845 -2.58 0.89 28.37
CA ILE A 845 -3.75 1.71 27.99
C ILE A 845 -4.31 2.55 29.16
N PRO A 846 -4.38 2.09 30.42
CA PRO A 846 -4.85 2.94 31.52
C PRO A 846 -3.99 4.19 31.78
N TYR A 847 -2.73 4.20 31.32
CA TYR A 847 -1.84 5.37 31.37
C TYR A 847 -1.99 6.30 30.15
N LEU A 848 -2.57 5.80 29.05
CA LEU A 848 -2.92 6.61 27.87
C LEU A 848 -4.13 7.53 28.14
N VAL A 849 -5.06 7.12 29.00
CA VAL A 849 -6.27 7.90 29.34
C VAL A 849 -5.95 9.31 29.87
N PRO A 850 -5.02 9.52 30.83
CA PRO A 850 -4.56 10.85 31.21
C PRO A 850 -4.08 11.72 30.04
N GLY A 851 -3.40 11.15 29.04
CA GLY A 851 -2.94 11.89 27.87
C GLY A 851 -4.10 12.47 27.06
N ILE A 852 -5.11 11.64 26.78
CA ILE A 852 -6.30 12.00 26.00
C ILE A 852 -7.28 12.91 26.77
N VAL A 853 -7.16 13.00 28.10
CA VAL A 853 -7.90 14.00 28.90
C VAL A 853 -7.15 15.33 28.96
N LEU A 854 -5.84 15.31 29.24
CA LEU A 854 -5.04 16.54 29.37
C LEU A 854 -4.87 17.29 28.04
N MET A 855 -4.75 16.56 26.92
CA MET A 855 -4.58 17.15 25.59
C MET A 855 -5.74 18.10 25.19
N PRO A 856 -7.03 17.69 25.17
CA PRO A 856 -8.13 18.61 24.89
C PRO A 856 -8.34 19.68 25.97
N VAL A 857 -8.13 19.37 27.26
CA VAL A 857 -8.22 20.39 28.33
C VAL A 857 -7.20 21.52 28.10
N GLY A 858 -5.97 21.17 27.73
CA GLY A 858 -4.94 22.14 27.36
C GLY A 858 -5.30 22.94 26.11
N LEU A 859 -5.88 22.31 25.07
CA LEU A 859 -6.33 22.99 23.85
C LEU A 859 -7.47 23.98 24.09
N PHE A 860 -8.46 23.62 24.91
CA PHE A 860 -9.52 24.55 25.31
C PHE A 860 -8.97 25.72 26.12
N TRP A 861 -8.10 25.45 27.11
CA TRP A 861 -7.47 26.49 27.94
C TRP A 861 -6.62 27.43 27.09
N TYR A 862 -5.69 26.90 26.30
CA TYR A 862 -4.83 27.64 25.37
C TYR A 862 -5.67 28.46 24.38
N GLY A 863 -6.61 27.82 23.70
CA GLY A 863 -7.44 28.43 22.66
C GLY A 863 -8.25 29.62 23.15
N TRP A 864 -9.00 29.46 24.24
CA TRP A 864 -9.86 30.54 24.76
C TRP A 864 -9.08 31.62 25.53
N SER A 865 -7.95 31.27 26.15
CA SER A 865 -7.05 32.29 26.74
C SER A 865 -6.42 33.17 25.66
N ALA A 866 -6.02 32.57 24.54
CA ALA A 866 -5.51 33.26 23.36
C ALA A 866 -6.62 34.00 22.58
N GLU A 867 -7.87 33.52 22.64
CA GLU A 867 -9.00 34.21 22.00
C GLU A 867 -9.32 35.53 22.69
N HIS A 868 -9.32 35.55 24.03
CA HIS A 868 -9.62 36.72 24.86
C HIS A 868 -8.40 37.52 25.31
N GLU A 869 -7.22 37.29 24.70
CA GLU A 869 -5.98 38.04 24.97
C GLU A 869 -5.60 38.10 26.46
N LEU A 870 -5.91 37.03 27.19
CA LEU A 870 -5.64 36.95 28.62
C LEU A 870 -4.14 37.04 28.92
N HIS A 871 -3.79 37.50 30.12
CA HIS A 871 -2.40 37.60 30.57
C HIS A 871 -1.60 36.33 30.24
N TRP A 872 -0.46 36.51 29.58
CA TRP A 872 0.31 35.47 28.85
C TRP A 872 0.45 34.12 29.58
N ILE A 873 0.61 34.14 30.90
CA ILE A 873 0.72 32.95 31.75
C ILE A 873 -0.46 31.98 31.56
N MET A 874 -1.66 32.46 31.25
CA MET A 874 -2.84 31.62 31.03
C MET A 874 -2.72 30.81 29.73
N VAL A 875 -2.19 31.41 28.67
CA VAL A 875 -1.91 30.73 27.40
C VAL A 875 -0.81 29.68 27.60
N ASP A 876 0.27 30.04 28.27
CA ASP A 876 1.38 29.13 28.58
C ASP A 876 0.97 27.96 29.49
N ILE A 877 0.11 28.18 30.49
CA ILE A 877 -0.44 27.07 31.31
C ILE A 877 -1.25 26.10 30.43
N GLY A 878 -2.07 26.61 29.51
CA GLY A 878 -2.78 25.78 28.53
C GLY A 878 -1.81 24.95 27.67
N ALA A 879 -0.72 25.56 27.21
CA ALA A 879 0.33 24.88 26.45
C ALA A 879 1.10 23.83 27.28
N VAL A 880 1.42 24.09 28.55
CA VAL A 880 2.01 23.07 29.47
C VAL A 880 1.07 21.87 29.58
N VAL A 881 -0.22 22.09 29.81
CA VAL A 881 -1.22 21.02 29.99
C VAL A 881 -1.40 20.21 28.70
N PHE A 882 -1.51 20.87 27.54
CA PHE A 882 -1.63 20.21 26.23
C PHE A 882 -0.41 19.35 25.90
N THR A 883 0.80 19.89 26.11
CA THR A 883 2.05 19.20 25.76
C THR A 883 2.39 18.08 26.73
N LEU A 884 2.07 18.24 28.02
CA LEU A 884 2.05 17.15 29.00
C LEU A 884 1.15 16.00 28.54
N GLY A 885 -0.10 16.29 28.16
CA GLY A 885 -1.04 15.29 27.65
C GLY A 885 -0.53 14.56 26.40
N SER A 886 -0.02 15.32 25.43
CA SER A 886 0.52 14.80 24.17
C SER A 886 1.70 13.85 24.36
N PHE A 887 2.68 14.23 25.20
CA PHE A 887 3.84 13.39 25.47
C PHE A 887 3.52 12.20 26.39
N VAL A 888 2.52 12.30 27.27
CA VAL A 888 1.99 11.16 28.04
C VAL A 888 1.39 10.11 27.10
N GLY A 889 0.56 10.53 26.13
CA GLY A 889 -0.05 9.62 25.15
C GLY A 889 1.00 8.92 24.27
N ALA A 890 1.89 9.71 23.67
CA ALA A 890 2.99 9.21 22.84
C ALA A 890 3.89 8.18 23.56
N GLN A 891 4.14 8.34 24.87
CA GLN A 891 4.86 7.35 25.68
C GLN A 891 4.07 6.04 25.87
N ALA A 892 2.77 6.13 26.14
CA ALA A 892 1.91 4.97 26.31
C ALA A 892 1.84 4.13 25.03
N VAL A 893 1.65 4.80 23.88
CA VAL A 893 1.69 4.21 22.54
C VAL A 893 3.04 3.58 22.23
N MET A 894 4.15 4.28 22.49
CA MET A 894 5.50 3.73 22.24
C MET A 894 5.78 2.49 23.11
N ALA A 895 5.34 2.48 24.37
CA ALA A 895 5.49 1.32 25.26
C ALA A 895 4.63 0.12 24.82
N TYR A 896 3.36 0.33 24.45
CA TYR A 896 2.50 -0.73 23.92
C TYR A 896 3.12 -1.36 22.65
N GLN A 897 3.60 -0.53 21.73
CA GLN A 897 4.24 -0.97 20.49
C GLN A 897 5.53 -1.76 20.76
N LEU A 898 6.34 -1.37 21.74
CA LEU A 898 7.55 -2.11 22.15
C LEU A 898 7.23 -3.46 22.80
N ASP A 899 6.14 -3.56 23.56
CA ASP A 899 5.73 -4.80 24.22
C ASP A 899 5.06 -5.80 23.23
N GLU A 900 4.29 -5.33 22.23
CA GLU A 900 3.66 -6.20 21.21
C GLU A 900 4.61 -6.60 20.07
N PHE A 901 5.48 -5.70 19.62
CA PHE A 901 6.39 -5.93 18.48
C PHE A 901 7.84 -6.10 18.92
N ALA A 902 8.09 -6.78 20.05
CA ALA A 902 9.40 -6.85 20.69
C ALA A 902 10.56 -7.26 19.76
N GLU A 903 10.32 -8.23 18.87
CA GLU A 903 11.27 -8.75 17.88
C GLU A 903 11.52 -7.75 16.73
N TYR A 904 10.44 -7.20 16.15
CA TYR A 904 10.48 -6.31 14.97
C TYR A 904 10.24 -4.84 15.32
N SER A 905 10.67 -4.43 16.51
CA SER A 905 10.33 -3.13 17.12
C SER A 905 10.78 -1.92 16.29
N ALA A 906 11.89 -2.03 15.56
CA ALA A 906 12.33 -1.01 14.60
C ALA A 906 11.35 -0.87 13.42
N SER A 907 10.94 -1.98 12.82
CA SER A 907 10.00 -2.00 11.70
C SER A 907 8.59 -1.56 12.10
N ALA A 908 8.13 -1.94 13.30
CA ALA A 908 6.85 -1.47 13.83
C ALA A 908 6.84 0.04 14.14
N ASN A 909 7.95 0.57 14.66
CA ASN A 909 8.11 2.01 14.86
C ASN A 909 8.21 2.78 13.53
N ALA A 910 8.87 2.23 12.51
CA ALA A 910 8.84 2.81 11.17
C ALA A 910 7.39 2.82 10.62
N ALA A 911 6.66 1.70 10.74
CA ALA A 911 5.29 1.56 10.23
C ALA A 911 4.31 2.61 10.79
N SER A 912 4.28 2.80 12.11
CA SER A 912 3.39 3.79 12.73
C SER A 912 3.78 5.23 12.40
N ARG A 913 5.08 5.51 12.35
CA ARG A 913 5.61 6.86 12.09
C ARG A 913 5.38 7.35 10.65
N VAL A 914 5.25 6.47 9.65
CA VAL A 914 4.84 6.87 8.28
C VAL A 914 3.55 7.69 8.33
N VAL A 915 2.52 7.19 9.00
CA VAL A 915 1.20 7.83 9.08
C VAL A 915 1.28 9.15 9.87
N SER A 916 1.99 9.14 11.00
CA SER A 916 2.17 10.34 11.83
C SER A 916 2.91 11.48 11.11
N TYR A 917 3.95 11.15 10.35
CA TYR A 917 4.74 12.15 9.63
C TYR A 917 4.07 12.65 8.34
N ILE A 918 3.22 11.83 7.69
CA ILE A 918 2.38 12.32 6.58
C ILE A 918 1.35 13.34 7.09
N LEU A 919 0.68 13.11 8.23
CA LEU A 919 -0.23 14.13 8.77
C LEU A 919 0.52 15.34 9.35
N ALA A 920 1.70 15.17 9.95
CA ALA A 920 2.55 16.30 10.36
C ALA A 920 3.04 17.16 9.18
N PHE A 921 3.15 16.60 7.97
CA PHE A 921 3.35 17.38 6.75
C PHE A 921 2.08 18.18 6.36
N VAL A 922 0.90 17.54 6.40
CA VAL A 922 -0.36 18.14 5.95
C VAL A 922 -0.93 19.19 6.92
N PHE A 923 -0.86 18.93 8.23
CA PHE A 923 -1.62 19.68 9.24
C PHE A 923 -1.20 21.17 9.37
N PRO A 924 0.10 21.54 9.40
CA PRO A 924 0.51 22.95 9.44
C PRO A 924 0.08 23.76 8.21
N ILE A 925 -0.13 23.13 7.05
CA ILE A 925 -0.43 23.82 5.79
C ILE A 925 -1.78 24.55 5.86
N PHE A 926 -2.78 23.95 6.52
CA PHE A 926 -4.11 24.57 6.67
C PHE A 926 -4.26 25.43 7.95
N ALA A 927 -3.29 25.39 8.87
CA ALA A 927 -3.39 26.08 10.16
C ALA A 927 -3.66 27.60 10.04
N PRO A 928 -3.00 28.37 9.15
CA PRO A 928 -3.31 29.79 8.97
C PRO A 928 -4.76 30.02 8.52
N SER A 929 -5.25 29.24 7.55
CA SER A 929 -6.62 29.35 7.02
C SER A 929 -7.69 28.88 8.01
N MET A 930 -7.33 28.02 8.96
CA MET A 930 -8.20 27.59 10.06
C MET A 930 -8.33 28.71 11.11
N TYR A 931 -7.20 29.21 11.63
CA TYR A 931 -7.21 30.28 12.64
C TYR A 931 -7.79 31.59 12.10
N ALA A 932 -7.54 31.94 10.83
CA ALA A 932 -8.15 33.11 10.18
C ALA A 932 -9.67 33.01 9.97
N LYS A 933 -10.29 31.83 10.13
CA LYS A 933 -11.74 31.61 9.99
C LYS A 933 -12.46 31.28 11.29
N LEU A 934 -11.76 30.73 12.28
CA LEU A 934 -12.33 30.24 13.54
C LEU A 934 -11.77 30.95 14.79
N GLY A 935 -10.79 31.84 14.64
CA GLY A 935 -10.00 32.32 15.77
C GLY A 935 -9.19 31.19 16.43
N TYR A 936 -8.46 31.53 17.48
CA TYR A 936 -7.76 30.57 18.33
C TYR A 936 -8.74 29.81 19.25
N GLY A 937 -9.84 30.43 19.67
CA GLY A 937 -10.90 29.84 20.50
C GLY A 937 -11.56 28.64 19.83
N TRP A 938 -12.32 28.87 18.75
CA TRP A 938 -12.97 27.75 18.03
C TRP A 938 -11.95 26.89 17.27
N GLY A 939 -10.88 27.45 16.73
CA GLY A 939 -9.83 26.69 16.05
C GLY A 939 -9.25 25.57 16.92
N ASN A 940 -8.80 25.89 18.15
CA ASN A 940 -8.29 24.86 19.06
C ASN A 940 -9.42 24.02 19.68
N SER A 941 -10.63 24.55 19.84
CA SER A 941 -11.80 23.77 20.28
C SER A 941 -12.17 22.65 19.28
N THR A 942 -12.06 22.91 17.96
CA THR A 942 -12.26 21.90 16.92
C THR A 942 -11.19 20.81 17.00
N LEU A 943 -9.92 21.17 17.24
CA LEU A 943 -8.85 20.18 17.45
C LEU A 943 -9.08 19.36 18.74
N ALA A 944 -9.52 20.00 19.83
CA ALA A 944 -9.87 19.33 21.08
C ALA A 944 -11.00 18.31 20.86
N MET A 945 -12.09 18.69 20.20
CA MET A 945 -13.19 17.79 19.86
C MET A 945 -12.73 16.62 18.98
N ALA A 946 -11.85 16.86 17.99
CA ALA A 946 -11.27 15.78 17.19
C ALA A 946 -10.46 14.79 18.04
N THR A 947 -9.63 15.27 18.98
CA THR A 947 -8.89 14.38 19.90
C THR A 947 -9.79 13.56 20.81
N ILE A 948 -10.91 14.11 21.28
CA ILE A 948 -11.92 13.41 22.08
C ILE A 948 -12.61 12.33 21.23
N VAL A 949 -13.17 12.71 20.09
CA VAL A 949 -14.02 11.84 19.23
C VAL A 949 -13.24 10.69 18.61
N LEU A 950 -11.96 10.88 18.28
CA LEU A 950 -11.12 9.83 17.67
C LEU A 950 -10.26 9.08 18.70
N GLY A 951 -9.75 9.78 19.72
CA GLY A 951 -8.84 9.21 20.72
C GLY A 951 -9.53 8.31 21.76
N LEU A 952 -10.65 8.77 22.35
CA LEU A 952 -11.33 7.98 23.38
C LEU A 952 -11.83 6.62 22.87
N PRO A 953 -12.51 6.51 21.70
CA PRO A 953 -12.94 5.22 21.19
C PRO A 953 -11.77 4.28 20.88
N ALA A 954 -10.65 4.80 20.36
CA ALA A 954 -9.45 3.99 20.11
C ALA A 954 -8.92 3.33 21.40
N CYS A 955 -8.92 4.05 22.53
CA CYS A 955 -8.56 3.49 23.82
C CYS A 955 -9.55 2.44 24.35
N TRP A 956 -10.85 2.70 24.25
CA TRP A 956 -11.86 1.71 24.63
C TRP A 956 -11.75 0.44 23.77
N VAL A 957 -11.47 0.58 22.47
CA VAL A 957 -11.27 -0.54 21.55
C VAL A 957 -10.01 -1.34 21.92
N LEU A 958 -8.88 -0.67 22.18
CA LEU A 958 -7.63 -1.32 22.59
C LEU A 958 -7.71 -1.95 23.99
N TRP A 959 -8.53 -1.42 24.91
CA TRP A 959 -8.71 -1.98 26.25
C TRP A 959 -9.62 -3.22 26.23
N LEU A 960 -10.76 -3.17 25.54
CA LEU A 960 -11.78 -4.22 25.57
C LEU A 960 -11.53 -5.35 24.56
N TRP A 961 -10.96 -5.05 23.38
CA TRP A 961 -10.70 -6.03 22.32
C TRP A 961 -9.23 -6.14 21.90
N GLY A 962 -8.30 -5.40 22.53
CA GLY A 962 -6.88 -5.36 22.18
C GLY A 962 -6.26 -6.74 21.94
N ALA A 963 -6.44 -7.69 22.86
CA ALA A 963 -5.86 -9.03 22.74
C ALA A 963 -6.40 -9.82 21.53
N LYS A 964 -7.65 -9.59 21.12
CA LYS A 964 -8.23 -10.18 19.90
C LYS A 964 -7.65 -9.51 18.65
N ILE A 965 -7.58 -8.18 18.65
CA ILE A 965 -7.08 -7.37 17.52
C ILE A 965 -5.57 -7.60 17.31
N ARG A 966 -4.81 -7.83 18.38
CA ARG A 966 -3.39 -8.24 18.36
C ARG A 966 -3.17 -9.64 17.78
N ALA A 967 -4.15 -10.55 17.88
CA ALA A 967 -4.08 -11.87 17.28
C ALA A 967 -4.33 -11.86 15.76
N LEU A 968 -5.10 -10.89 15.26
CA LEU A 968 -5.31 -10.70 13.82
C LEU A 968 -3.99 -10.34 13.11
N GLY A 969 -3.80 -10.93 11.92
CA GLY A 969 -2.61 -10.69 11.09
C GLY A 969 -1.31 -11.18 11.71
N ARG A 970 -1.34 -12.13 12.65
CA ARG A 970 -0.15 -12.91 13.02
C ARG A 970 -0.05 -14.10 12.09
N ASP A 971 1.04 -14.19 11.34
CA ASP A 971 1.32 -15.36 10.50
C ASP A 971 1.55 -16.58 11.38
N ALA A 972 0.91 -17.71 11.05
CA ALA A 972 1.06 -18.96 11.81
C ALA A 972 2.50 -19.51 11.79
N ARG A 973 3.35 -19.04 10.86
CA ARG A 973 4.73 -19.49 10.64
C ARG A 973 5.79 -18.75 11.45
N THR A 974 5.41 -17.90 12.42
CA THR A 974 6.35 -17.19 13.31
C THR A 974 6.11 -17.51 14.78
N VAL A 975 5.64 -18.72 15.08
CA VAL A 975 5.30 -19.19 16.44
C VAL A 975 5.90 -20.59 16.75
N GLU A 976 6.61 -21.19 15.79
CA GLU A 976 7.41 -22.42 15.92
C GLU A 976 8.91 -22.07 15.85
#